data_AF-A0A4R3A6Q4-F1
#
_entry.id   AF-A0A4R3A6Q4-F1
#
_cell.length_a   1.000
_cell.length_b   1.000
_cell.length_c   1.000
_cell.angle_alpha   90.00
_cell.angle_beta   90.00
_cell.angle_gamma   90.00
#
_symmetry.space_group_name_H-M   'P 1'
#
loop_
_entity.id
_entity.type
_entity.pdbx_description
1 polymer ?
#
loop_
_entity_poly.entity_id
_entity_poly.type
_entity_poly.pdbx_seq_one_letter_code
_entity_poly.pdbx_strand_id
1 'polypeptide(L)'
;MAITITAILFTLIGIALAAGGGHLLMIGGSAYYLITGIGFVLTAILLFMRRPLALSLYAVIVIGSLVWAVWEVGLDWWQLGPRGGVIIVLGIWLLTPWIRRPLGFSSPTTGFRYGADVRPLAVSVCIAVLVALVSMLFDPHDQSGDLPEEVVAAAPNLGGNVPPADWHQYGRTPYGQRYSPLDQINRENVAKLTEVWRFQTGDVKLPDDVGETTYQVTPLKVGNTLFLCTPHNWAIALDATTGKQIWKFDPNVGLNPDRQHQTCRGVSYYSDTAAAAGTPCAARVYLPTSDARLIALDAGTGQICESFADKGTLHLEAGMPFNPAGYYYSTSPPAIAGNKIIVGGAVNDNYSTQEQSGVIRAFDVNSGQLIWNWDSGNPTQTTPLPEGQKYTVNSPNSWSVFSVDEALGLVYIPLGNQVPDQLGIGRSENVEKYSSSIVALDLNTGADRWVKQFVHHDLWDMDVPAQPTLIDIKKPDNSTVPALVGPTKQGDIYVLDRRTGEPIIPITEEPAPTGAIAGDFTAPTQPTSGLSFKPPKLEERNMWGVTIFDQMVCRIRYHSLRYDGRYTPPSLEGSIVYPGNFGTFNWGGVAVDPERQVMFGMPTYLAFTSQLVPRDQVPPKGQDEKGSEQGLNRNDGAPYGVKMGPFLGPLQVPCQAPPWGYVTGVDLRTGETAYKHKNGTVYDMTPLPLPFKIGVPGIGGPMITKGGVAFLGAAVDDYLRAYDLTNGQQLWEARLPAGGQATPMSYAVEDGRQFVVMVAGGHGSVGTKPGDYVIAYALPR
;
A
#
# COMPACT_ATOMS: atom_id res chain seq x y z
N MET A 1 46.92 -4.88 -24.79
CA MET A 1 46.29 -4.45 -23.54
C MET A 1 44.77 -4.48 -23.63
N ALA A 2 44.12 -3.68 -24.48
CA ALA A 2 42.65 -3.65 -24.60
C ALA A 2 41.98 -5.02 -24.84
N ILE A 3 42.44 -5.81 -25.81
CA ILE A 3 41.88 -7.16 -26.06
C ILE A 3 42.03 -8.09 -24.85
N THR A 4 43.19 -8.05 -24.19
CA THR A 4 43.47 -8.88 -23.01
C THR A 4 42.51 -8.54 -21.87
N ILE A 5 42.32 -7.23 -21.60
CA ILE A 5 41.37 -6.76 -20.58
C ILE A 5 39.94 -7.18 -20.92
N THR A 6 39.51 -6.98 -22.18
CA THR A 6 38.19 -7.40 -22.64
C THR A 6 38.00 -8.92 -22.51
N ALA A 7 39.01 -9.71 -22.86
CA ALA A 7 38.93 -11.16 -22.74
C ALA A 7 38.83 -11.60 -21.28
N ILE A 8 39.61 -10.99 -20.37
CA ILE A 8 39.48 -11.22 -18.91
C ILE A 8 38.07 -10.88 -18.43
N LEU A 9 37.54 -9.71 -18.81
CA LEU A 9 36.18 -9.30 -18.44
C LEU A 9 35.14 -10.31 -18.94
N PHE A 10 35.21 -10.74 -20.19
CA PHE A 10 34.30 -11.74 -20.75
C PHE A 10 34.45 -13.10 -20.07
N THR A 11 35.66 -13.51 -19.67
CA THR A 11 35.87 -14.72 -18.87
C THR A 11 35.17 -14.61 -17.52
N LEU A 12 35.32 -13.50 -16.80
CA LEU A 12 34.68 -13.29 -15.49
C LEU A 12 33.15 -13.31 -15.61
N ILE A 13 32.60 -12.58 -16.57
CA ILE A 13 31.16 -12.56 -16.87
C ILE A 13 30.67 -13.96 -17.22
N GLY A 14 31.39 -14.64 -18.13
CA GLY A 14 31.02 -15.97 -18.60
C GLY A 14 31.04 -17.02 -17.51
N ILE A 15 32.05 -17.01 -16.62
CA ILE A 15 32.12 -17.90 -15.47
C ILE A 15 30.97 -17.62 -14.49
N ALA A 16 30.71 -16.35 -14.18
CA ALA A 16 29.63 -15.99 -13.26
C ALA A 16 28.25 -16.44 -13.78
N LEU A 17 27.97 -16.19 -15.07
CA LEU A 17 26.73 -16.62 -15.72
C LEU A 17 26.64 -18.14 -15.85
N ALA A 18 27.75 -18.82 -16.17
CA ALA A 18 27.76 -20.28 -16.30
C ALA A 18 27.57 -20.97 -14.94
N ALA A 19 28.23 -20.49 -13.89
CA ALA A 19 28.10 -21.05 -12.54
C ALA A 19 26.69 -20.82 -11.98
N GLY A 20 26.20 -19.57 -11.99
CA GLY A 20 24.85 -19.27 -11.51
C GLY A 20 23.77 -19.88 -12.40
N GLY A 21 23.95 -19.86 -13.72
CA GLY A 21 23.02 -20.50 -14.67
C GLY A 21 23.00 -22.01 -14.55
N GLY A 22 24.14 -22.64 -14.23
CA GLY A 22 24.21 -24.05 -13.88
C GLY A 22 23.41 -24.36 -12.62
N HIS A 23 23.54 -23.53 -11.58
CA HIS A 23 22.73 -23.67 -10.37
C HIS A 23 21.23 -23.49 -10.64
N LEU A 24 20.86 -22.44 -11.37
CA LEU A 24 19.47 -22.19 -11.77
C LEU A 24 18.87 -23.38 -12.53
N LEU A 25 19.63 -23.94 -13.48
CA LEU A 25 19.18 -25.11 -14.24
C LEU A 25 19.00 -26.35 -13.35
N MET A 26 19.90 -26.57 -12.38
CA MET A 26 19.81 -27.70 -11.45
C MET A 26 18.55 -27.65 -10.56
N ILE A 27 18.07 -26.45 -10.23
CA ILE A 27 16.84 -26.26 -9.45
C ILE A 27 15.59 -26.07 -10.33
N GLY A 28 15.68 -26.38 -11.63
CA GLY A 28 14.53 -26.41 -12.55
C GLY A 28 14.25 -25.12 -13.32
N GLY A 29 15.14 -24.12 -13.24
CA GLY A 29 14.99 -22.86 -13.96
C GLY A 29 15.62 -22.83 -15.35
N SER A 30 15.68 -21.64 -15.95
CA SER A 30 16.15 -21.43 -17.33
C SER A 30 17.61 -21.82 -17.58
N ALA A 31 17.83 -22.62 -18.63
CA ALA A 31 19.17 -22.96 -19.14
C ALA A 31 19.89 -21.78 -19.84
N TYR A 32 19.19 -20.68 -20.12
CA TYR A 32 19.70 -19.54 -20.89
C TYR A 32 21.01 -18.98 -20.34
N TYR A 33 21.10 -18.82 -19.01
CA TYR A 33 22.27 -18.23 -18.35
C TYR A 33 23.51 -19.10 -18.48
N LEU A 34 23.34 -20.42 -18.39
CA LEU A 34 24.43 -21.38 -18.61
C LEU A 34 24.93 -21.33 -20.06
N ILE A 35 24.01 -21.39 -21.02
CA ILE A 35 24.32 -21.35 -22.47
C ILE A 35 25.04 -20.04 -22.81
N THR A 36 24.51 -18.91 -22.34
CA THR A 36 25.09 -17.59 -22.56
C THR A 36 26.45 -17.47 -21.87
N GLY A 37 26.60 -17.95 -20.64
CA GLY A 37 27.87 -17.98 -19.92
C GLY A 37 28.97 -18.74 -20.67
N ILE A 38 28.65 -19.92 -21.21
CA ILE A 38 29.55 -20.69 -22.09
C ILE A 38 29.90 -19.87 -23.33
N GLY A 39 28.92 -19.21 -23.97
CA GLY A 39 29.14 -18.32 -25.11
C GLY A 39 30.13 -17.19 -24.81
N PHE A 40 30.02 -16.56 -23.62
CA PHE A 40 30.95 -15.53 -23.17
C PHE A 40 32.37 -16.07 -22.97
N VAL A 41 32.52 -17.25 -22.35
CA VAL A 41 33.84 -17.90 -22.18
C VAL A 41 34.47 -18.25 -23.53
N LEU A 42 33.70 -18.83 -24.45
CA LEU A 42 34.17 -19.13 -25.80
C LEU A 42 34.58 -17.87 -26.56
N THR A 43 33.81 -16.79 -26.43
CA THR A 43 34.17 -15.48 -27.00
C THR A 43 35.48 -14.96 -26.40
N ALA A 44 35.67 -15.07 -25.08
CA ALA A 44 36.92 -14.69 -24.41
C ALA A 44 38.13 -15.48 -24.93
N ILE A 45 38.00 -16.80 -25.09
CA ILE A 45 39.05 -17.66 -25.65
C ILE A 45 39.42 -17.18 -27.07
N LEU A 46 38.43 -16.93 -27.92
CA LEU A 46 38.68 -16.42 -29.28
C LEU A 46 39.33 -15.03 -29.28
N LEU A 47 38.98 -14.16 -28.34
CA LEU A 47 39.63 -12.85 -28.16
C LEU A 47 41.09 -13.00 -27.71
N PHE A 48 41.40 -13.90 -26.78
CA PHE A 48 42.79 -14.21 -26.39
C PHE A 48 43.61 -14.74 -27.57
N MET A 49 43.00 -15.62 -28.38
CA MET A 49 43.60 -16.14 -29.61
C MET A 49 43.63 -15.12 -30.75
N ARG A 50 43.07 -13.92 -30.55
CA ARG A 50 42.92 -12.84 -31.54
C ARG A 50 42.22 -13.28 -32.83
N ARG A 51 41.23 -14.17 -32.72
CA ARG A 51 40.48 -14.69 -33.88
C ARG A 51 39.28 -13.81 -34.21
N PRO A 52 39.05 -13.47 -35.50
CA PRO A 52 37.90 -12.65 -35.90
C PRO A 52 36.55 -13.33 -35.66
N LEU A 53 36.53 -14.67 -35.55
CA LEU A 53 35.36 -15.47 -35.21
C LEU A 53 34.68 -15.04 -33.89
N ALA A 54 35.42 -14.40 -32.98
CA ALA A 54 34.87 -13.85 -31.74
C ALA A 54 33.67 -12.93 -31.99
N LEU A 55 33.73 -12.11 -33.05
CA LEU A 55 32.66 -11.17 -33.39
C LEU A 55 31.41 -11.89 -33.89
N SER A 56 31.57 -12.92 -34.73
CA SER A 56 30.45 -13.71 -35.24
C SER A 56 29.79 -14.55 -34.15
N LEU A 57 30.58 -15.16 -33.25
CA LEU A 57 30.03 -15.88 -32.10
C LEU A 57 29.25 -14.92 -31.19
N TYR A 58 29.80 -13.74 -30.92
CA TYR A 58 29.11 -12.76 -30.10
C TYR A 58 27.83 -12.23 -30.78
N ALA A 59 27.81 -12.12 -32.11
CA ALA A 59 26.61 -11.79 -32.86
C ALA A 59 25.49 -12.81 -32.64
N VAL A 60 25.83 -14.11 -32.59
CA VAL A 60 24.87 -15.19 -32.26
C VAL A 60 24.35 -15.04 -30.83
N ILE A 61 25.21 -14.66 -29.87
CA ILE A 61 24.77 -14.38 -28.49
C ILE A 61 23.78 -13.21 -28.49
N VAL A 62 24.09 -12.08 -29.15
CA VAL A 62 23.18 -10.93 -29.23
C VAL A 62 21.81 -11.31 -29.80
N ILE A 63 21.77 -12.03 -30.93
CA ILE A 63 20.49 -12.45 -31.54
C ILE A 63 19.77 -13.50 -30.68
N GLY A 64 20.49 -14.50 -30.16
CA GLY A 64 19.90 -15.53 -29.32
C GLY A 64 19.27 -14.95 -28.05
N SER A 65 19.98 -14.04 -27.39
CA SER A 65 19.49 -13.28 -26.24
C SER A 65 18.28 -12.41 -26.58
N LEU A 66 18.29 -11.74 -27.74
CA LEU A 66 17.16 -10.93 -28.19
C LEU A 66 15.92 -11.78 -28.45
N VAL A 67 16.07 -12.91 -29.17
CA VAL A 67 14.98 -13.84 -29.46
C VAL A 67 14.41 -14.42 -28.16
N TRP A 68 15.27 -14.87 -27.26
CA TRP A 68 14.84 -15.36 -25.94
C TRP A 68 14.11 -14.28 -25.13
N ALA A 69 14.64 -13.06 -25.10
CA ALA A 69 14.04 -11.97 -24.34
C ALA A 69 12.65 -11.58 -24.87
N VAL A 70 12.51 -11.40 -26.19
CA VAL A 70 11.21 -11.08 -26.80
C VAL A 70 10.22 -12.23 -26.65
N TRP A 71 10.69 -13.49 -26.71
CA TRP A 71 9.84 -14.64 -26.46
C TRP A 71 9.32 -14.70 -25.01
N GLU A 72 10.16 -14.36 -24.02
CA GLU A 72 9.73 -14.40 -22.62
C GLU A 72 8.81 -13.24 -22.23
N VAL A 73 9.11 -12.01 -22.66
CA VAL A 73 8.49 -10.79 -22.12
C VAL A 73 7.94 -9.82 -23.17
N GLY A 74 7.98 -10.20 -24.45
CA GLY A 74 7.50 -9.34 -25.53
C GLY A 74 8.32 -8.05 -25.66
N LEU A 75 7.62 -6.93 -25.81
CA LEU A 75 8.20 -5.59 -25.97
C LEU A 75 8.15 -4.76 -24.67
N ASP A 76 8.15 -5.40 -23.51
CA ASP A 76 8.26 -4.68 -22.23
C ASP A 76 9.67 -4.10 -22.06
N TRP A 77 9.80 -2.78 -22.21
CA TRP A 77 11.08 -2.05 -22.09
C TRP A 77 11.86 -2.40 -20.82
N TRP A 78 11.19 -2.40 -19.66
CA TRP A 78 11.86 -2.60 -18.38
C TRP A 78 12.33 -4.04 -18.24
N GLN A 79 11.53 -5.02 -18.67
CA GLN A 79 11.92 -6.43 -18.61
C GLN A 79 12.96 -6.83 -19.66
N LEU A 80 13.06 -6.13 -20.79
CA LEU A 80 14.09 -6.33 -21.80
C LEU A 80 15.47 -5.86 -21.33
N GLY A 81 15.52 -4.82 -20.50
CA GLY A 81 16.74 -4.22 -19.93
C GLY A 81 17.75 -5.24 -19.38
N PRO A 82 17.44 -6.03 -18.35
CA PRO A 82 18.39 -7.00 -17.77
C PRO A 82 18.76 -8.14 -18.73
N ARG A 83 17.88 -8.47 -19.69
CA ARG A 83 18.07 -9.58 -20.62
C ARG A 83 19.03 -9.26 -21.76
N GLY A 84 19.06 -8.00 -22.21
CA GLY A 84 19.84 -7.55 -23.36
C GLY A 84 20.87 -6.45 -23.07
N GLY A 85 20.68 -5.63 -22.04
CA GLY A 85 21.43 -4.39 -21.83
C GLY A 85 22.96 -4.57 -21.78
N VAL A 86 23.46 -5.41 -20.88
CA VAL A 86 24.89 -5.70 -20.75
C VAL A 86 25.46 -6.31 -22.04
N ILE A 87 24.69 -7.19 -22.69
CA ILE A 87 25.09 -7.89 -23.92
C ILE A 87 25.24 -6.90 -25.08
N ILE A 88 24.30 -5.97 -25.23
CA ILE A 88 24.33 -4.94 -26.28
C ILE A 88 25.49 -3.97 -26.04
N VAL A 89 25.69 -3.50 -24.81
CA VAL A 89 26.80 -2.58 -24.46
C VAL A 89 28.15 -3.21 -24.77
N LEU A 90 28.34 -4.48 -24.41
CA LEU A 90 29.57 -5.21 -24.72
C LEU A 90 29.71 -5.49 -26.23
N GLY A 91 28.61 -5.70 -26.95
CA GLY A 91 28.62 -5.79 -28.42
C GLY A 91 29.11 -4.50 -29.08
N ILE A 92 28.64 -3.34 -28.61
CA ILE A 92 29.12 -2.02 -29.06
C ILE A 92 30.61 -1.86 -28.72
N TRP A 93 31.05 -2.29 -27.53
CA TRP A 93 32.46 -2.27 -27.15
C TRP A 93 33.34 -3.11 -28.09
N LEU A 94 32.90 -4.30 -28.49
CA LEU A 94 33.62 -5.16 -29.43
C LEU A 94 33.74 -4.56 -30.84
N LEU A 95 32.81 -3.68 -31.24
CA LEU A 95 32.84 -2.98 -32.53
C LEU A 95 33.84 -1.81 -32.56
N THR A 96 34.37 -1.40 -31.41
CA THR A 96 35.31 -0.27 -31.35
C THR A 96 36.64 -0.57 -32.06
N PRO A 97 37.35 0.46 -32.58
CA PRO A 97 38.63 0.29 -33.27
C PRO A 97 39.69 -0.45 -32.46
N TRP A 98 39.70 -0.24 -31.14
CA TRP A 98 40.67 -0.80 -30.19
C TRP A 98 40.56 -2.33 -30.09
N ILE A 99 39.37 -2.87 -30.30
CA ILE A 99 39.09 -4.31 -30.27
C ILE A 99 39.14 -4.93 -31.66
N ARG A 100 38.56 -4.28 -32.69
CA ARG A 100 38.49 -4.90 -34.03
C ARG A 100 39.81 -4.93 -34.79
N ARG A 101 40.66 -3.88 -34.68
CA ARG A 101 41.90 -3.78 -35.48
C ARG A 101 42.91 -4.91 -35.20
N PRO A 102 43.09 -5.39 -33.96
CA PRO A 102 44.02 -6.47 -33.68
C PRO A 102 43.46 -7.89 -33.87
N LEU A 103 42.18 -8.07 -34.25
CA LEU A 103 41.56 -9.38 -34.54
C LEU A 103 41.71 -9.83 -36.01
N GLY A 104 42.35 -9.02 -36.85
CA GLY A 104 42.58 -9.32 -38.27
C GLY A 104 43.75 -10.28 -38.50
N PHE A 105 43.81 -10.86 -39.69
CA PHE A 105 44.90 -11.74 -40.12
C PHE A 105 45.78 -11.05 -41.16
N SER A 106 47.10 -11.27 -41.10
CA SER A 106 48.04 -10.77 -42.12
C SER A 106 48.44 -11.93 -43.01
N SER A 107 48.26 -11.77 -44.33
CA SER A 107 48.63 -12.79 -45.31
C SER A 107 50.13 -13.09 -45.23
N PRO A 108 50.55 -14.36 -45.04
CA PRO A 108 51.96 -14.74 -45.01
C PRO A 108 52.65 -14.53 -46.36
N THR A 109 51.89 -14.52 -47.46
CA THR A 109 52.41 -14.45 -48.84
C THR A 109 52.37 -13.06 -49.44
N THR A 110 51.42 -12.20 -49.03
CA THR A 110 51.24 -10.86 -49.61
C THR A 110 51.46 -9.72 -48.61
N GLY A 111 51.58 -10.02 -47.31
CA GLY A 111 51.65 -9.01 -46.25
C GLY A 111 50.37 -8.19 -46.05
N PHE A 112 49.34 -8.41 -46.88
CA PHE A 112 48.08 -7.68 -46.83
C PHE A 112 47.29 -8.06 -45.56
N ARG A 113 46.81 -7.05 -44.83
CA ARG A 113 46.08 -7.24 -43.57
C ARG A 113 44.58 -7.26 -43.82
N TYR A 114 43.96 -8.43 -43.66
CA TYR A 114 42.51 -8.58 -43.69
C TYR A 114 41.93 -8.22 -42.32
N GLY A 115 41.05 -7.21 -42.30
CA GLY A 115 40.32 -6.84 -41.08
C GLY A 115 39.29 -7.89 -40.69
N ALA A 116 38.94 -7.95 -39.40
CA ALA A 116 37.83 -8.77 -38.93
C ALA A 116 36.51 -8.30 -39.57
N ASP A 117 35.67 -9.23 -40.01
CA ASP A 117 34.33 -8.91 -40.52
C ASP A 117 33.43 -8.52 -39.34
N VAL A 118 33.06 -7.23 -39.29
CA VAL A 118 32.23 -6.67 -38.22
C VAL A 118 30.73 -6.75 -38.53
N ARG A 119 30.35 -7.06 -39.77
CA ARG A 119 28.96 -6.97 -40.25
C ARG A 119 27.98 -7.82 -39.41
N PRO A 120 28.29 -9.09 -39.07
CA PRO A 120 27.35 -9.90 -38.28
C PRO A 120 27.02 -9.25 -36.93
N LEU A 121 28.03 -8.76 -36.23
CA LEU A 121 27.86 -8.11 -34.93
C LEU A 121 27.21 -6.73 -35.05
N ALA A 122 27.59 -5.95 -36.05
CA ALA A 122 27.00 -4.63 -36.28
C ALA A 122 25.50 -4.76 -36.58
N VAL A 123 25.11 -5.69 -37.46
CA VAL A 123 23.71 -5.95 -37.79
C VAL A 123 22.94 -6.44 -36.56
N SER A 124 23.49 -7.39 -35.78
CA SER A 124 22.78 -7.89 -34.60
C SER A 124 22.58 -6.82 -33.52
N VAL A 125 23.59 -5.98 -33.28
CA VAL A 125 23.49 -4.84 -32.36
C VAL A 125 22.47 -3.82 -32.88
N CYS A 126 22.48 -3.49 -34.17
CA CYS A 126 21.49 -2.59 -34.75
C CYS A 126 20.06 -3.12 -34.61
N ILE A 127 19.83 -4.42 -34.83
CA ILE A 127 18.52 -5.05 -34.63
C ILE A 127 18.11 -4.96 -33.16
N ALA A 128 19.01 -5.29 -32.23
CA ALA A 128 18.71 -5.23 -30.79
C ALA A 128 18.41 -3.80 -30.32
N VAL A 129 19.17 -2.80 -30.80
CA VAL A 129 18.91 -1.38 -30.53
C VAL A 129 17.58 -0.94 -31.15
N LEU A 130 17.24 -1.40 -32.36
CA LEU A 130 15.94 -1.10 -32.97
C LEU A 130 14.80 -1.66 -32.12
N VAL A 131 14.88 -2.92 -31.67
CA VAL A 131 13.87 -3.52 -30.79
C VAL A 131 13.76 -2.75 -29.47
N ALA A 132 14.89 -2.35 -28.88
CA ALA A 132 14.93 -1.51 -27.68
C ALA A 132 14.25 -0.14 -27.90
N LEU A 133 14.46 0.51 -29.04
CA LEU A 133 13.78 1.78 -29.36
C LEU A 133 12.29 1.58 -29.62
N VAL A 134 11.92 0.48 -30.28
CA VAL A 134 10.52 0.13 -30.57
C VAL A 134 9.78 -0.19 -29.27
N SER A 135 10.39 -0.92 -28.32
CA SER A 135 9.76 -1.25 -27.03
C SER A 135 9.48 -0.02 -26.15
N MET A 136 10.21 1.09 -26.32
CA MET A 136 9.86 2.35 -25.65
C MET A 136 8.53 2.95 -26.12
N LEU A 137 8.00 2.51 -27.28
CA LEU A 137 6.73 2.98 -27.83
C LEU A 137 5.52 2.14 -27.39
N PHE A 138 5.74 1.02 -26.70
CA PHE A 138 4.70 0.09 -26.27
C PHE A 138 4.73 -0.08 -24.75
N ASP A 139 3.59 0.17 -24.11
CA ASP A 139 3.42 -0.09 -22.68
C ASP A 139 2.41 -1.23 -22.47
N PRO A 140 2.86 -2.48 -22.27
CA PRO A 140 1.96 -3.63 -22.15
C PRO A 140 1.14 -3.63 -20.85
N HIS A 141 1.47 -2.75 -19.90
CA HIS A 141 0.78 -2.67 -18.61
C HIS A 141 -0.25 -1.53 -18.55
N ASP A 142 -0.30 -0.72 -19.59
CA ASP A 142 -1.22 0.41 -19.69
C ASP A 142 -2.59 -0.04 -20.22
N GLN A 143 -3.64 0.40 -19.56
CA GLN A 143 -5.01 0.23 -20.01
C GLN A 143 -5.64 1.61 -20.10
N SER A 144 -5.94 2.04 -21.33
CA SER A 144 -6.59 3.31 -21.60
C SER A 144 -8.09 3.11 -21.83
N GLY A 145 -8.91 4.01 -21.30
CA GLY A 145 -10.35 4.02 -21.45
C GLY A 145 -10.97 5.15 -20.64
N ASP A 146 -12.27 5.38 -20.85
CA ASP A 146 -12.99 6.49 -20.23
C ASP A 146 -14.10 5.95 -19.32
N LEU A 147 -14.18 6.49 -18.10
CA LEU A 147 -15.31 6.29 -17.22
C LEU A 147 -16.54 7.06 -17.72
N PRO A 148 -17.77 6.56 -17.45
CA PRO A 148 -18.99 7.28 -17.81
C PRO A 148 -19.03 8.67 -17.17
N GLU A 149 -19.28 9.72 -17.96
CA GLU A 149 -19.46 11.09 -17.47
C GLU A 149 -20.89 11.42 -17.04
N GLU A 150 -21.81 10.49 -17.25
CA GLU A 150 -23.21 10.65 -16.88
C GLU A 150 -23.36 10.86 -15.36
N VAL A 151 -24.09 11.90 -14.99
CA VAL A 151 -24.56 12.09 -13.62
C VAL A 151 -25.77 11.19 -13.40
N VAL A 152 -25.54 10.07 -12.73
CA VAL A 152 -26.53 9.03 -12.44
C VAL A 152 -27.44 9.44 -11.26
N ALA A 153 -26.86 10.14 -10.28
CA ALA A 153 -27.55 10.65 -9.10
C ALA A 153 -27.20 12.13 -8.87
N ALA A 154 -28.04 13.06 -9.30
CA ALA A 154 -27.75 14.49 -9.22
C ALA A 154 -27.70 15.07 -7.79
N ALA A 155 -28.34 14.39 -6.83
CA ALA A 155 -28.33 14.75 -5.42
C ALA A 155 -28.15 13.47 -4.59
N PRO A 156 -26.95 12.86 -4.61
CA PRO A 156 -26.72 11.60 -3.93
C PRO A 156 -26.75 11.81 -2.42
N ASN A 157 -27.14 10.78 -1.67
CA ASN A 157 -26.99 10.78 -0.23
C ASN A 157 -25.50 10.63 0.13
N LEU A 158 -24.93 11.68 0.73
CA LEU A 158 -23.53 11.72 1.15
C LEU A 158 -23.33 11.25 2.61
N GLY A 159 -24.42 10.95 3.33
CA GLY A 159 -24.40 10.58 4.75
C GLY A 159 -24.15 11.75 5.70
N GLY A 160 -24.82 11.73 6.86
CA GLY A 160 -24.74 12.79 7.86
C GLY A 160 -25.23 14.16 7.37
N ASN A 161 -24.96 15.21 8.15
CA ASN A 161 -25.30 16.59 7.82
C ASN A 161 -24.04 17.48 7.75
N VAL A 162 -23.19 17.20 6.77
CA VAL A 162 -21.90 17.91 6.58
C VAL A 162 -22.04 18.97 5.47
N PRO A 163 -21.82 20.26 5.77
CA PRO A 163 -21.90 21.33 4.77
C PRO A 163 -20.98 21.07 3.55
N PRO A 164 -21.38 21.48 2.32
CA PRO A 164 -20.55 21.28 1.11
C PRO A 164 -19.12 21.79 1.23
N ALA A 165 -18.94 22.92 1.92
CA ALA A 165 -17.64 23.54 2.14
C ALA A 165 -16.81 22.92 3.28
N ASP A 166 -17.34 21.91 3.99
CA ASP A 166 -16.76 21.32 5.20
C ASP A 166 -16.34 19.85 5.02
N TRP A 167 -15.50 19.38 5.95
CA TRP A 167 -14.95 18.02 6.00
C TRP A 167 -14.90 17.52 7.45
N HIS A 168 -16.00 16.96 7.94
CA HIS A 168 -16.18 16.68 9.39
C HIS A 168 -15.65 15.32 9.84
N GLN A 169 -15.41 14.40 8.92
CA GLN A 169 -14.85 13.07 9.21
C GLN A 169 -13.70 12.73 8.27
N TYR A 170 -12.94 11.67 8.55
CA TYR A 170 -11.78 11.25 7.76
C TYR A 170 -12.07 11.23 6.24
N GLY A 171 -13.14 10.55 5.81
CA GLY A 171 -13.60 10.52 4.41
C GLY A 171 -14.64 11.60 4.07
N ARG A 172 -14.56 12.78 4.71
CA ARG A 172 -15.50 13.92 4.70
C ARG A 172 -16.76 13.71 5.52
N THR A 173 -17.45 12.59 5.31
CA THR A 173 -18.75 12.26 5.92
C THR A 173 -18.70 10.87 6.57
N PRO A 174 -19.73 10.46 7.34
CA PRO A 174 -19.82 9.10 7.87
C PRO A 174 -19.82 7.99 6.82
N TYR A 175 -20.10 8.31 5.55
CA TYR A 175 -20.09 7.36 4.44
C TYR A 175 -18.69 7.10 3.87
N GLY A 176 -17.68 7.90 4.23
CA GLY A 176 -16.29 7.61 3.88
C GLY A 176 -15.95 7.74 2.39
N GLN A 177 -16.72 8.51 1.61
CA GLN A 177 -16.59 8.59 0.15
C GLN A 177 -15.31 9.29 -0.34
N ARG A 178 -14.69 10.12 0.51
CA ARG A 178 -13.56 10.99 0.14
C ARG A 178 -13.89 11.86 -1.08
N TYR A 179 -15.13 12.33 -1.12
CA TYR A 179 -15.70 13.12 -2.21
C TYR A 179 -16.04 14.53 -1.74
N SER A 180 -15.51 15.54 -2.41
CA SER A 180 -15.90 16.94 -2.21
C SER A 180 -16.96 17.36 -3.25
N PRO A 181 -18.12 17.87 -2.82
CA PRO A 181 -19.13 18.39 -3.74
C PRO A 181 -18.76 19.76 -4.35
N LEU A 182 -17.57 20.29 -4.05
CA LEU A 182 -17.06 21.52 -4.61
C LEU A 182 -16.50 21.31 -6.03
N ASP A 183 -16.74 22.26 -6.91
CA ASP A 183 -16.41 22.21 -8.35
C ASP A 183 -15.63 23.44 -8.85
N GLN A 184 -15.23 24.35 -7.96
CA GLN A 184 -14.40 25.51 -8.32
C GLN A 184 -13.08 25.07 -8.95
N ILE A 185 -12.45 24.04 -8.37
CA ILE A 185 -11.30 23.34 -8.96
C ILE A 185 -11.84 22.23 -9.84
N ASN A 186 -11.50 22.25 -11.12
CA ASN A 186 -11.98 21.32 -12.12
C ASN A 186 -10.91 21.03 -13.18
N ARG A 187 -11.26 20.15 -14.14
CA ARG A 187 -10.36 19.68 -15.20
C ARG A 187 -9.71 20.80 -16.02
N GLU A 188 -10.39 21.93 -16.17
CA GLU A 188 -9.94 23.05 -17.02
C GLU A 188 -8.97 23.99 -16.30
N ASN A 189 -9.02 24.04 -14.97
CA ASN A 189 -8.28 25.03 -14.19
C ASN A 189 -7.32 24.45 -13.13
N VAL A 190 -7.37 23.15 -12.85
CA VAL A 190 -6.50 22.50 -11.85
C VAL A 190 -5.01 22.72 -12.09
N ALA A 191 -4.60 22.84 -13.36
CA ALA A 191 -3.21 23.13 -13.72
C ALA A 191 -2.70 24.50 -13.19
N LYS A 192 -3.60 25.38 -12.73
CA LYS A 192 -3.27 26.71 -12.19
C LYS A 192 -3.11 26.72 -10.67
N LEU A 193 -3.28 25.59 -9.97
CA LEU A 193 -3.12 25.53 -8.53
C LEU A 193 -1.71 25.96 -8.10
N THR A 194 -1.67 26.79 -7.06
CA THR A 194 -0.43 27.25 -6.42
C THR A 194 -0.50 27.00 -4.91
N GLU A 195 0.64 26.77 -4.27
CA GLU A 195 0.73 26.78 -2.81
C GLU A 195 0.33 28.16 -2.28
N VAL A 196 -0.62 28.21 -1.35
CA VAL A 196 -1.17 29.46 -0.79
C VAL A 196 -0.86 29.65 0.68
N TRP A 197 -0.64 28.56 1.42
CA TRP A 197 -0.06 28.58 2.75
C TRP A 197 0.58 27.23 3.08
N ARG A 198 1.50 27.26 4.04
CA ARG A 198 2.19 26.10 4.59
C ARG A 198 2.34 26.26 6.10
N PHE A 199 2.10 25.19 6.84
CA PHE A 199 2.33 25.08 8.26
C PHE A 199 3.30 23.94 8.56
N GLN A 200 4.17 24.13 9.54
CA GLN A 200 5.07 23.11 10.07
C GLN A 200 4.71 22.88 11.52
N THR A 201 4.37 21.64 11.87
CA THR A 201 3.87 21.32 13.22
C THR A 201 4.97 21.39 14.28
N GLY A 202 6.23 21.29 13.86
CA GLY A 202 7.39 21.08 14.72
C GLY A 202 7.51 19.65 15.22
N ASP A 203 6.59 18.75 14.82
CA ASP A 203 6.61 17.35 15.20
C ASP A 203 7.36 16.53 14.15
N VAL A 204 8.61 16.20 14.45
CA VAL A 204 9.48 15.44 13.54
C VAL A 204 9.90 14.13 14.19
N LYS A 205 10.14 13.12 13.35
CA LYS A 205 10.67 11.83 13.79
C LYS A 205 11.97 12.01 14.57
N LEU A 206 12.01 11.51 15.80
CA LEU A 206 13.16 11.50 16.69
C LEU A 206 14.04 10.25 16.47
N PRO A 207 15.32 10.27 16.87
CA PRO A 207 16.20 9.11 16.72
C PRO A 207 15.72 7.85 17.46
N ASP A 208 15.12 8.04 18.63
CA ASP A 208 14.62 6.97 19.50
C ASP A 208 13.15 6.60 19.21
N ASP A 209 12.53 7.25 18.23
CA ASP A 209 11.20 6.86 17.77
C ASP A 209 11.26 5.49 17.11
N VAL A 210 10.14 4.77 17.21
CA VAL A 210 9.97 3.50 16.52
C VAL A 210 10.15 3.69 15.01
N GLY A 211 10.72 2.66 14.37
CA GLY A 211 11.05 2.72 12.93
C GLY A 211 9.86 3.15 12.08
N GLU A 212 8.67 2.64 12.43
CA GLU A 212 7.40 2.95 11.79
C GLU A 212 6.71 4.18 12.40
N THR A 213 7.34 5.34 12.22
CA THR A 213 6.70 6.64 12.45
C THR A 213 6.06 7.11 11.15
N THR A 214 4.75 7.38 11.16
CA THR A 214 4.01 7.75 9.95
C THR A 214 3.05 8.91 10.18
N TYR A 215 3.11 9.92 9.30
CA TYR A 215 2.24 11.09 9.38
C TYR A 215 1.12 11.00 8.35
N GLN A 216 0.04 10.29 8.72
CA GLN A 216 -1.03 9.85 7.81
C GLN A 216 -2.33 10.67 7.92
N VAL A 217 -2.29 11.83 8.58
CA VAL A 217 -3.51 12.56 8.95
C VAL A 217 -4.26 13.11 7.75
N THR A 218 -5.59 13.00 7.79
CA THR A 218 -6.48 13.83 6.99
C THR A 218 -7.10 14.90 7.90
N PRO A 219 -6.77 16.19 7.73
CA PRO A 219 -7.36 17.24 8.55
C PRO A 219 -8.89 17.29 8.44
N LEU A 220 -9.56 17.56 9.55
CA LEU A 220 -10.98 17.92 9.54
C LEU A 220 -11.12 19.42 9.31
N LYS A 221 -12.15 19.85 8.57
CA LYS A 221 -12.51 21.27 8.43
C LYS A 221 -13.93 21.49 8.92
N VAL A 222 -14.06 22.30 9.98
CA VAL A 222 -15.35 22.70 10.57
C VAL A 222 -15.40 24.22 10.65
N GLY A 223 -16.34 24.86 9.94
CA GLY A 223 -16.39 26.31 9.87
C GLY A 223 -15.10 26.89 9.26
N ASN A 224 -14.36 27.73 10.00
CA ASN A 224 -13.07 28.28 9.55
C ASN A 224 -11.85 27.64 10.27
N THR A 225 -12.02 26.46 10.89
CA THR A 225 -10.96 25.78 11.64
C THR A 225 -10.62 24.44 11.02
N LEU A 226 -9.32 24.16 10.89
CA LEU A 226 -8.78 22.84 10.60
C LEU A 226 -8.33 22.16 11.89
N PHE A 227 -8.68 20.89 12.08
CA PHE A 227 -8.21 20.06 13.20
C PHE A 227 -7.38 18.89 12.67
N LEU A 228 -6.21 18.66 13.26
CA LEU A 228 -5.32 17.57 12.93
C LEU A 228 -4.60 17.02 14.17
N CYS A 229 -4.08 15.81 14.06
CA CYS A 229 -3.08 15.26 14.99
C CYS A 229 -1.71 15.13 14.32
N THR A 230 -0.68 14.77 15.08
CA THR A 230 0.68 14.47 14.60
C THR A 230 1.13 13.07 15.04
N PRO A 231 2.27 12.51 14.57
CA PRO A 231 2.76 11.20 15.00
C PRO A 231 2.95 11.04 16.52
N HIS A 232 3.40 12.08 17.23
CA HIS A 232 3.43 12.11 18.71
C HIS A 232 2.08 12.48 19.35
N ASN A 233 0.99 12.41 18.58
CA ASN A 233 -0.38 12.68 18.97
C ASN A 233 -0.64 14.12 19.46
N TRP A 234 0.13 15.13 19.03
CA TRP A 234 -0.25 16.52 19.31
C TRP A 234 -1.55 16.86 18.57
N ALA A 235 -2.55 17.40 19.27
CA ALA A 235 -3.73 17.97 18.61
C ALA A 235 -3.45 19.44 18.27
N ILE A 236 -3.76 19.83 17.03
CA ILE A 236 -3.51 21.18 16.52
C ILE A 236 -4.76 21.69 15.82
N ALA A 237 -5.12 22.94 16.11
CA ALA A 237 -6.10 23.69 15.35
C ALA A 237 -5.44 24.81 14.54
N LEU A 238 -5.78 24.91 13.26
CA LEU A 238 -5.32 25.96 12.36
C LEU A 238 -6.49 26.76 11.81
N ASP A 239 -6.27 28.04 11.54
CA ASP A 239 -7.17 28.86 10.73
C ASP A 239 -7.16 28.33 9.28
N ALA A 240 -8.33 27.95 8.76
CA ALA A 240 -8.46 27.30 7.46
C ALA A 240 -8.10 28.24 6.28
N THR A 241 -8.16 29.55 6.46
CA THR A 241 -7.83 30.50 5.39
C THR A 241 -6.33 30.74 5.29
N THR A 242 -5.64 30.77 6.42
CA THR A 242 -4.25 31.26 6.53
C THR A 242 -3.24 30.21 6.97
N GLY A 243 -3.68 29.06 7.47
CA GLY A 243 -2.82 28.03 8.05
C GLY A 243 -2.18 28.40 9.39
N LYS A 244 -2.59 29.54 10.01
CA LYS A 244 -2.04 29.98 11.29
C LYS A 244 -2.56 29.12 12.43
N GLN A 245 -1.67 28.71 13.34
CA GLN A 245 -2.07 27.97 14.53
C GLN A 245 -2.97 28.81 15.44
N ILE A 246 -4.11 28.23 15.81
CA ILE A 246 -5.05 28.76 16.81
C ILE A 246 -4.65 28.25 18.18
N TRP A 247 -4.53 26.93 18.32
CA TRP A 247 -4.08 26.27 19.54
C TRP A 247 -3.34 24.97 19.23
N LYS A 248 -2.57 24.50 20.20
CA LYS A 248 -1.87 23.20 20.18
C LYS A 248 -1.97 22.57 21.56
N PHE A 249 -2.23 21.28 21.59
CA PHE A 249 -2.26 20.45 22.79
C PHE A 249 -1.29 19.28 22.63
N ASP A 250 -0.40 19.09 23.61
CA ASP A 250 0.51 17.97 23.68
C ASP A 250 0.04 17.01 24.79
N PRO A 251 -0.45 15.79 24.45
CA PRO A 251 -0.87 14.80 25.44
C PRO A 251 0.30 14.19 26.24
N ASN A 252 1.55 14.41 25.83
CA ASN A 252 2.76 13.85 26.43
C ASN A 252 2.74 12.31 26.51
N VAL A 253 2.52 11.64 25.36
CA VAL A 253 2.40 10.17 25.25
C VAL A 253 3.69 9.40 25.60
N GLY A 254 4.83 10.11 25.70
CA GLY A 254 6.13 9.51 25.98
C GLY A 254 6.65 8.58 24.87
N LEU A 255 7.93 8.24 24.98
CA LEU A 255 8.55 7.22 24.12
C LEU A 255 8.21 5.84 24.65
N ASN A 256 7.83 4.93 23.75
CA ASN A 256 7.69 3.52 24.08
C ASN A 256 8.21 2.68 22.90
N PRO A 257 9.38 2.03 23.04
CA PRO A 257 9.95 1.23 21.96
C PRO A 257 9.10 0.00 21.65
N ASP A 258 8.25 -0.50 22.56
CA ASP A 258 7.44 -1.68 22.30
C ASP A 258 6.25 -1.41 21.36
N ARG A 259 5.93 -0.13 21.06
CA ARG A 259 4.95 0.21 20.01
C ARG A 259 5.44 -0.27 18.64
N GLN A 260 4.58 -0.95 17.90
CA GLN A 260 4.88 -1.28 16.50
C GLN A 260 4.77 -0.04 15.61
N HIS A 261 3.72 0.77 15.79
CA HIS A 261 3.47 1.98 14.99
C HIS A 261 3.39 3.26 15.86
N GLN A 262 3.94 4.35 15.34
CA GLN A 262 3.72 5.71 15.83
C GLN A 262 3.03 6.52 14.73
N THR A 263 1.70 6.43 14.73
CA THR A 263 0.84 6.85 13.61
C THR A 263 -0.32 7.69 14.10
N CYS A 264 -0.67 8.73 13.34
CA CYS A 264 -1.91 9.47 13.47
C CYS A 264 -2.59 9.57 12.11
N ARG A 265 -3.85 9.11 12.01
CA ARG A 265 -4.72 9.29 10.82
C ARG A 265 -5.78 10.38 10.97
N GLY A 266 -6.03 10.86 12.19
CA GLY A 266 -7.02 11.91 12.42
C GLY A 266 -7.51 12.01 13.85
N VAL A 267 -8.31 13.04 14.05
CA VAL A 267 -9.13 13.28 15.25
C VAL A 267 -10.60 13.17 14.87
N SER A 268 -11.50 13.16 15.85
CA SER A 268 -12.94 13.17 15.60
C SER A 268 -13.59 14.41 16.18
N TYR A 269 -14.58 14.98 15.49
CA TYR A 269 -15.30 16.17 15.93
C TYR A 269 -16.73 15.82 16.37
N TYR A 270 -17.21 16.50 17.40
CA TYR A 270 -18.61 16.46 17.83
C TYR A 270 -19.06 17.86 18.25
N SER A 271 -20.31 18.21 17.93
CA SER A 271 -20.97 19.39 18.47
C SER A 271 -22.27 18.96 19.14
N ASP A 272 -22.41 19.30 20.42
CA ASP A 272 -23.67 19.18 21.14
C ASP A 272 -24.61 20.30 20.69
N THR A 273 -25.66 19.93 19.97
CA THR A 273 -26.66 20.88 19.47
C THR A 273 -27.62 21.36 20.55
N ALA A 274 -27.67 20.70 21.70
CA ALA A 274 -28.45 21.12 22.87
C ALA A 274 -27.68 22.09 23.77
N ALA A 275 -26.35 22.11 23.70
CA ALA A 275 -25.53 23.04 24.45
C ALA A 275 -25.62 24.46 23.87
N ALA A 276 -25.66 25.48 24.73
CA ALA A 276 -25.63 26.87 24.29
C ALA A 276 -24.30 27.19 23.61
N ALA A 277 -24.34 27.89 22.48
CA ALA A 277 -23.15 28.29 21.74
C ALA A 277 -22.17 29.06 22.64
N GLY A 278 -20.89 28.71 22.58
CA GLY A 278 -19.83 29.31 23.41
C GLY A 278 -19.72 28.73 24.82
N THR A 279 -20.54 27.75 25.20
CA THR A 279 -20.31 26.96 26.43
C THR A 279 -19.04 26.12 26.25
N PRO A 280 -18.13 26.08 27.23
CA PRO A 280 -16.96 25.21 27.18
C PRO A 280 -17.38 23.77 26.87
N CYS A 281 -16.66 23.14 25.95
CA CYS A 281 -16.91 21.78 25.51
C CYS A 281 -18.27 21.55 24.84
N ALA A 282 -19.00 22.58 24.43
CA ALA A 282 -20.17 22.38 23.56
C ALA A 282 -19.78 21.74 22.23
N ALA A 283 -18.61 22.11 21.70
CA ALA A 283 -17.96 21.43 20.59
C ALA A 283 -16.66 20.81 21.07
N ARG A 284 -16.42 19.55 20.69
CA ARG A 284 -15.30 18.74 21.16
C ARG A 284 -14.53 18.15 20.00
N VAL A 285 -13.22 18.04 20.19
CA VAL A 285 -12.31 17.23 19.38
C VAL A 285 -11.81 16.08 20.23
N TYR A 286 -12.00 14.85 19.78
CA TYR A 286 -11.49 13.66 20.43
C TYR A 286 -10.18 13.24 19.79
N LEU A 287 -9.14 13.19 20.61
CA LEU A 287 -7.78 12.83 20.24
C LEU A 287 -7.48 11.38 20.70
N PRO A 288 -7.40 10.42 19.77
CA PRO A 288 -6.80 9.11 20.07
C PRO A 288 -5.29 9.25 20.20
N THR A 289 -4.69 8.46 21.08
CA THR A 289 -3.26 8.51 21.39
C THR A 289 -2.59 7.13 21.34
N SER A 290 -1.28 7.12 21.10
CA SER A 290 -0.44 5.94 21.03
C SER A 290 -0.16 5.27 22.39
N ASP A 291 -0.64 5.86 23.49
CA ASP A 291 -0.63 5.29 24.85
C ASP A 291 -2.04 4.87 25.33
N ALA A 292 -2.92 4.52 24.38
CA ALA A 292 -4.26 3.99 24.62
C ALA A 292 -5.23 4.93 25.37
N ARG A 293 -5.03 6.24 25.29
CA ARG A 293 -6.01 7.23 25.76
C ARG A 293 -6.85 7.79 24.62
N LEU A 294 -8.10 8.11 24.93
CA LEU A 294 -8.93 9.01 24.12
C LEU A 294 -9.21 10.28 24.95
N ILE A 295 -8.72 11.41 24.48
CA ILE A 295 -8.78 12.68 25.21
C ILE A 295 -9.81 13.60 24.55
N ALA A 296 -10.72 14.15 25.33
CA ALA A 296 -11.70 15.13 24.86
C ALA A 296 -11.17 16.55 25.06
N LEU A 297 -11.08 17.32 23.98
CA LEU A 297 -10.62 18.70 23.98
C LEU A 297 -11.74 19.62 23.50
N ASP A 298 -11.84 20.80 24.10
CA ASP A 298 -12.70 21.87 23.61
C ASP A 298 -12.22 22.32 22.22
N ALA A 299 -13.11 22.33 21.23
CA ALA A 299 -12.74 22.59 19.85
C ALA A 299 -12.24 24.03 19.62
N GLY A 300 -12.68 25.00 20.43
CA GLY A 300 -12.29 26.40 20.29
C GLY A 300 -10.94 26.73 20.94
N THR A 301 -10.61 26.05 22.04
CA THR A 301 -9.49 26.43 22.92
C THR A 301 -8.41 25.36 23.07
N GLY A 302 -8.72 24.09 22.74
CA GLY A 302 -7.82 22.95 22.97
C GLY A 302 -7.69 22.57 24.45
N GLN A 303 -8.51 23.13 25.35
CA GLN A 303 -8.51 22.77 26.77
C GLN A 303 -9.21 21.42 26.99
N ILE A 304 -8.76 20.67 28.00
CA ILE A 304 -9.35 19.37 28.34
C ILE A 304 -10.79 19.57 28.83
N CYS A 305 -11.69 18.75 28.30
CA CYS A 305 -13.07 18.68 28.75
C CYS A 305 -13.20 17.78 29.98
N GLU A 306 -12.92 18.33 31.17
CA GLU A 306 -12.88 17.56 32.42
C GLU A 306 -14.18 16.81 32.76
N SER A 307 -15.32 17.19 32.17
CA SER A 307 -16.61 16.51 32.34
C SER A 307 -16.69 15.14 31.64
N PHE A 308 -15.77 14.83 30.74
CA PHE A 308 -15.76 13.60 29.95
C PHE A 308 -14.90 12.52 30.64
N ALA A 309 -15.44 11.31 30.84
CA ALA A 309 -14.74 10.17 31.40
C ALA A 309 -13.98 10.52 32.71
N ASP A 310 -12.72 10.10 32.84
CA ASP A 310 -11.87 10.48 33.97
C ASP A 310 -11.13 11.79 33.66
N LYS A 311 -11.71 12.92 34.08
CA LYS A 311 -11.14 14.27 33.92
C LYS A 311 -10.68 14.56 32.49
N GLY A 312 -11.50 14.20 31.52
CA GLY A 312 -11.29 14.40 30.08
C GLY A 312 -10.58 13.26 29.36
N THR A 313 -10.21 12.19 30.07
CA THR A 313 -9.48 11.04 29.50
C THR A 313 -10.28 9.74 29.64
N LEU A 314 -10.43 9.03 28.54
CA LEU A 314 -10.95 7.66 28.49
C LEU A 314 -9.79 6.69 28.26
N HIS A 315 -9.66 5.69 29.15
CA HIS A 315 -8.61 4.67 29.11
C HIS A 315 -9.07 3.43 28.31
N LEU A 316 -8.51 3.23 27.13
CA LEU A 316 -8.94 2.17 26.21
C LEU A 316 -8.40 0.80 26.60
N GLU A 317 -7.45 0.70 27.52
CA GLU A 317 -6.96 -0.58 28.05
C GLU A 317 -7.91 -1.26 29.07
N ALA A 318 -8.99 -0.57 29.47
CA ALA A 318 -9.95 -1.10 30.44
C ALA A 318 -10.56 -2.43 29.95
N GLY A 319 -10.51 -3.46 30.80
CA GLY A 319 -11.05 -4.80 30.51
C GLY A 319 -10.13 -5.71 29.69
N MET A 320 -8.94 -5.25 29.28
CA MET A 320 -8.00 -6.07 28.50
C MET A 320 -7.37 -7.20 29.35
N PRO A 321 -7.09 -8.37 28.74
CA PRO A 321 -6.53 -9.53 29.44
C PRO A 321 -5.04 -9.36 29.79
N PHE A 322 -4.28 -8.75 28.89
CA PHE A 322 -2.87 -8.38 29.05
C PHE A 322 -2.75 -6.88 28.80
N ASN A 323 -1.97 -6.16 29.61
CA ASN A 323 -1.74 -4.72 29.39
C ASN A 323 -0.26 -4.30 29.50
N PRO A 324 0.67 -4.95 28.76
CA PRO A 324 1.99 -4.36 28.58
C PRO A 324 1.87 -3.05 27.79
N ALA A 325 2.59 -2.03 28.23
CA ALA A 325 2.54 -0.72 27.60
C ALA A 325 2.99 -0.81 26.13
N GLY A 326 2.24 -0.19 25.21
CA GLY A 326 2.59 -0.11 23.79
C GLY A 326 2.09 -1.26 22.94
N TYR A 327 1.35 -2.22 23.50
CA TYR A 327 0.79 -3.37 22.76
C TYR A 327 -0.62 -3.13 22.22
N TYR A 328 -1.34 -2.13 22.75
CA TYR A 328 -2.54 -1.62 22.09
C TYR A 328 -2.63 -0.11 22.13
N TYR A 329 -3.18 0.46 21.06
CA TYR A 329 -3.34 1.90 20.87
C TYR A 329 -4.24 2.18 19.67
N SER A 330 -4.67 3.43 19.49
CA SER A 330 -5.49 3.82 18.33
C SER A 330 -4.66 4.60 17.32
N THR A 331 -4.52 4.06 16.11
CA THR A 331 -3.87 4.74 14.97
C THR A 331 -4.86 5.56 14.15
N SER A 332 -6.15 5.26 14.25
CA SER A 332 -7.26 5.88 13.51
C SER A 332 -8.24 6.64 14.42
N PRO A 333 -8.91 7.69 13.92
CA PRO A 333 -9.96 8.40 14.65
C PRO A 333 -11.18 7.49 14.91
N PRO A 334 -11.83 7.59 16.09
CA PRO A 334 -13.08 6.88 16.35
C PRO A 334 -14.23 7.44 15.49
N ALA A 335 -15.21 6.60 15.16
CA ALA A 335 -16.43 7.08 14.52
C ALA A 335 -17.35 7.75 15.55
N ILE A 336 -17.91 8.91 15.19
CA ILE A 336 -18.92 9.60 16.01
C ILE A 336 -20.26 9.50 15.30
N ALA A 337 -21.23 8.85 15.94
CA ALA A 337 -22.59 8.70 15.42
C ALA A 337 -23.59 8.39 16.52
N GLY A 338 -24.82 8.90 16.41
CA GLY A 338 -25.91 8.63 17.33
C GLY A 338 -25.60 8.96 18.80
N ASN A 339 -24.86 10.05 19.02
CA ASN A 339 -24.28 10.47 20.31
C ASN A 339 -23.32 9.45 20.94
N LYS A 340 -22.65 8.63 20.13
CA LYS A 340 -21.66 7.65 20.60
C LYS A 340 -20.32 7.85 19.93
N ILE A 341 -19.28 7.50 20.67
CA ILE A 341 -17.91 7.29 20.18
C ILE A 341 -17.75 5.80 19.97
N ILE A 342 -17.60 5.34 18.74
CA ILE A 342 -17.33 3.93 18.39
C ILE A 342 -15.86 3.80 18.05
N VAL A 343 -15.14 2.97 18.80
CA VAL A 343 -13.67 2.88 18.74
C VAL A 343 -13.19 1.44 18.77
N GLY A 344 -12.21 1.15 17.92
CA GLY A 344 -11.34 -0.02 17.96
C GLY A 344 -9.89 0.40 18.22
N GLY A 345 -8.97 -0.56 18.21
CA GLY A 345 -7.55 -0.30 18.37
C GLY A 345 -6.70 -1.19 17.48
N ALA A 346 -5.47 -0.73 17.24
CA ALA A 346 -4.38 -1.57 16.80
C ALA A 346 -3.88 -2.38 17.99
N VAL A 347 -3.65 -3.67 17.74
CA VAL A 347 -2.96 -4.61 18.62
C VAL A 347 -1.65 -4.93 17.91
N ASN A 348 -0.54 -5.02 18.63
CA ASN A 348 0.74 -5.34 18.00
C ASN A 348 0.70 -6.73 17.33
N ASP A 349 1.12 -6.78 16.08
CA ASP A 349 1.11 -7.98 15.27
C ASP A 349 2.38 -8.80 15.50
N ASN A 350 2.22 -10.12 15.60
CA ASN A 350 3.36 -11.06 15.53
C ASN A 350 4.40 -10.92 16.68
N TYR A 351 4.00 -10.34 17.81
CA TYR A 351 4.82 -10.29 19.04
C TYR A 351 4.65 -11.56 19.88
N SER A 352 3.40 -11.94 20.20
CA SER A 352 3.08 -13.03 21.12
C SER A 352 1.75 -13.72 20.77
N THR A 353 1.50 -14.90 21.36
CA THR A 353 0.17 -15.53 21.43
C THR A 353 -0.64 -15.05 22.64
N GLN A 354 -0.20 -13.97 23.31
CA GLN A 354 -0.82 -13.39 24.52
C GLN A 354 -0.89 -11.86 24.41
N GLU A 355 -1.58 -11.39 23.38
CA GLU A 355 -1.82 -9.98 23.05
C GLU A 355 -3.19 -9.49 23.54
N GLN A 356 -3.44 -8.20 23.38
CA GLN A 356 -4.72 -7.58 23.78
C GLN A 356 -5.89 -8.07 22.92
N SER A 357 -7.12 -7.76 23.37
CA SER A 357 -8.33 -7.99 22.59
C SER A 357 -8.48 -6.92 21.50
N GLY A 358 -8.99 -7.34 20.35
CA GLY A 358 -9.44 -6.46 19.27
C GLY A 358 -10.80 -5.79 19.51
N VAL A 359 -11.32 -5.84 20.74
CA VAL A 359 -12.67 -5.37 21.10
C VAL A 359 -13.02 -3.98 20.54
N ILE A 360 -14.21 -3.90 19.95
CA ILE A 360 -14.87 -2.67 19.52
C ILE A 360 -15.79 -2.20 20.64
N ARG A 361 -15.77 -0.91 20.96
CA ARG A 361 -16.60 -0.35 22.04
C ARG A 361 -17.31 0.91 21.60
N ALA A 362 -18.51 1.12 22.14
CA ALA A 362 -19.21 2.38 22.05
C ALA A 362 -19.34 3.05 23.42
N PHE A 363 -18.99 4.32 23.47
CA PHE A 363 -19.10 5.17 24.64
C PHE A 363 -20.06 6.32 24.37
N ASP A 364 -20.77 6.78 25.40
CA ASP A 364 -21.52 8.03 25.31
C ASP A 364 -20.57 9.19 25.00
N VAL A 365 -20.92 10.01 24.01
CA VAL A 365 -20.04 11.06 23.51
C VAL A 365 -19.78 12.14 24.55
N ASN A 366 -20.74 12.43 25.44
CA ASN A 366 -20.62 13.53 26.40
C ASN A 366 -19.93 13.10 27.69
N SER A 367 -20.27 11.91 28.20
CA SER A 367 -19.81 11.42 29.51
C SER A 367 -18.68 10.41 29.42
N GLY A 368 -18.46 9.76 28.27
CA GLY A 368 -17.49 8.68 28.14
C GLY A 368 -17.91 7.36 28.79
N GLN A 369 -19.18 7.23 29.21
CA GLN A 369 -19.70 5.98 29.77
C GLN A 369 -19.78 4.88 28.70
N LEU A 370 -19.29 3.68 29.00
CA LEU A 370 -19.42 2.52 28.11
C LEU A 370 -20.90 2.12 27.94
N ILE A 371 -21.36 2.07 26.69
CA ILE A 371 -22.74 1.71 26.31
C ILE A 371 -22.80 0.23 25.92
N TRP A 372 -21.93 -0.19 25.00
CA TRP A 372 -21.83 -1.56 24.54
C TRP A 372 -20.39 -1.89 24.14
N ASN A 373 -20.04 -3.18 24.14
CA ASN A 373 -18.80 -3.72 23.61
C ASN A 373 -19.09 -4.84 22.63
N TRP A 374 -18.19 -5.11 21.71
CA TRP A 374 -18.27 -6.25 20.81
C TRP A 374 -16.87 -6.82 20.63
N ASP A 375 -16.67 -8.06 21.05
CA ASP A 375 -15.41 -8.78 20.92
C ASP A 375 -15.63 -9.92 19.92
N SER A 376 -14.84 -9.95 18.85
CA SER A 376 -14.96 -10.98 17.82
C SER A 376 -14.70 -12.39 18.36
N GLY A 377 -13.99 -12.55 19.48
CA GLY A 377 -13.82 -13.83 20.16
C GLY A 377 -15.04 -14.29 20.97
N ASN A 378 -15.90 -13.35 21.40
CA ASN A 378 -17.12 -13.60 22.14
C ASN A 378 -18.25 -12.63 21.72
N PRO A 379 -18.75 -12.74 20.47
CA PRO A 379 -19.55 -11.71 19.81
C PRO A 379 -20.96 -11.53 20.39
N THR A 380 -21.47 -12.49 21.15
CA THR A 380 -22.83 -12.47 21.71
C THR A 380 -22.92 -11.67 23.01
N GLN A 381 -21.80 -11.41 23.68
CA GLN A 381 -21.75 -10.63 24.92
C GLN A 381 -21.56 -9.14 24.59
N THR A 382 -22.66 -8.43 24.34
CA THR A 382 -22.58 -7.03 23.88
C THR A 382 -22.74 -5.97 24.96
N THR A 383 -23.24 -6.35 26.14
CA THR A 383 -23.33 -5.42 27.28
C THR A 383 -21.97 -5.28 27.96
N PRO A 384 -21.71 -4.14 28.65
CA PRO A 384 -20.51 -3.96 29.47
C PRO A 384 -20.23 -5.18 30.34
N LEU A 385 -18.98 -5.65 30.32
CA LEU A 385 -18.58 -6.82 31.09
C LEU A 385 -18.71 -6.56 32.60
N PRO A 386 -19.16 -7.55 33.38
CA PRO A 386 -19.11 -7.49 34.83
C PRO A 386 -17.68 -7.28 35.36
N GLU A 387 -17.57 -6.71 36.55
CA GLU A 387 -16.29 -6.50 37.22
C GLU A 387 -15.49 -7.82 37.34
N GLY A 388 -14.19 -7.76 37.03
CA GLY A 388 -13.28 -8.91 37.06
C GLY A 388 -13.27 -9.77 35.79
N GLN A 389 -14.26 -9.63 34.89
CA GLN A 389 -14.22 -10.29 33.58
C GLN A 389 -13.33 -9.51 32.60
N LYS A 390 -12.74 -10.25 31.65
CA LYS A 390 -11.79 -9.74 30.66
C LYS A 390 -12.25 -10.10 29.25
N TYR A 391 -11.85 -9.27 28.30
CA TYR A 391 -12.02 -9.53 26.87
C TYR A 391 -11.16 -10.71 26.39
N THR A 392 -11.49 -11.24 25.22
CA THR A 392 -10.82 -12.39 24.62
C THR A 392 -9.41 -12.02 24.14
N VAL A 393 -8.44 -12.85 24.49
CA VAL A 393 -7.04 -12.72 24.05
C VAL A 393 -6.95 -12.88 22.53
N ASN A 394 -6.19 -12.00 21.86
CA ASN A 394 -5.89 -12.04 20.43
C ASN A 394 -7.10 -12.02 19.49
N SER A 395 -8.27 -11.55 19.95
CA SER A 395 -9.39 -11.44 19.04
C SER A 395 -9.08 -10.45 17.90
N PRO A 396 -9.52 -10.73 16.65
CA PRO A 396 -9.31 -9.84 15.51
C PRO A 396 -9.61 -8.38 15.82
N ASN A 397 -8.62 -7.52 15.55
CA ASN A 397 -8.67 -6.10 15.84
C ASN A 397 -9.26 -5.28 14.68
N SER A 398 -9.48 -3.99 14.92
CA SER A 398 -9.72 -3.02 13.86
C SER A 398 -8.90 -1.77 14.12
N TRP A 399 -7.83 -1.63 13.36
CA TRP A 399 -6.93 -0.48 13.39
C TRP A 399 -7.33 0.62 12.40
N SER A 400 -8.31 0.37 11.53
CA SER A 400 -8.73 1.28 10.46
C SER A 400 -9.86 2.24 10.89
N VAL A 401 -10.34 3.05 9.94
CA VAL A 401 -11.45 3.99 10.09
C VAL A 401 -12.78 3.28 9.78
N PHE A 402 -13.85 3.59 10.52
CA PHE A 402 -15.17 2.97 10.32
C PHE A 402 -16.07 3.84 9.45
N SER A 403 -17.13 3.24 8.90
CA SER A 403 -18.23 3.98 8.26
C SER A 403 -19.54 3.73 8.96
N VAL A 404 -20.44 4.71 8.92
CA VAL A 404 -21.71 4.64 9.66
C VAL A 404 -22.86 5.06 8.76
N ASP A 405 -23.94 4.27 8.78
CA ASP A 405 -25.23 4.65 8.22
C ASP A 405 -26.26 4.76 9.36
N GLU A 406 -26.41 5.98 9.90
CA GLU A 406 -27.33 6.25 11.01
C GLU A 406 -28.79 5.97 10.63
N ALA A 407 -29.16 6.10 9.36
CA ALA A 407 -30.52 5.80 8.89
C ALA A 407 -30.85 4.31 8.97
N LEU A 408 -29.84 3.45 8.77
CA LEU A 408 -29.96 2.00 8.97
C LEU A 408 -29.67 1.57 10.42
N GLY A 409 -29.10 2.47 11.23
CA GLY A 409 -28.61 2.15 12.57
C GLY A 409 -27.43 1.17 12.55
N LEU A 410 -26.55 1.27 11.55
CA LEU A 410 -25.42 0.34 11.35
C LEU A 410 -24.07 1.05 11.34
N VAL A 411 -23.07 0.42 11.95
CA VAL A 411 -21.65 0.76 11.80
C VAL A 411 -20.92 -0.40 11.13
N TYR A 412 -20.05 -0.07 10.17
CA TYR A 412 -19.30 -1.03 9.35
C TYR A 412 -17.84 -1.01 9.74
N ILE A 413 -17.35 -2.15 10.21
CA ILE A 413 -16.03 -2.29 10.81
C ILE A 413 -15.21 -3.26 9.97
N PRO A 414 -14.15 -2.76 9.31
CA PRO A 414 -13.18 -3.62 8.65
C PRO A 414 -12.28 -4.27 9.72
N LEU A 415 -12.10 -5.58 9.66
CA LEU A 415 -11.36 -6.35 10.66
C LEU A 415 -10.05 -6.89 10.08
N GLY A 416 -9.06 -6.93 10.95
CA GLY A 416 -7.84 -7.68 10.71
C GLY A 416 -7.96 -9.15 11.05
N ASN A 417 -6.85 -9.79 11.39
CA ASN A 417 -6.79 -11.20 11.78
C ASN A 417 -6.46 -11.38 13.28
N GLN A 418 -6.51 -12.63 13.75
CA GLN A 418 -5.94 -13.00 15.05
C GLN A 418 -4.41 -12.96 14.94
N VAL A 419 -3.76 -12.33 15.92
CA VAL A 419 -2.31 -12.32 16.08
C VAL A 419 -1.82 -13.62 16.76
N PRO A 420 -0.66 -14.19 16.40
CA PRO A 420 0.16 -13.88 15.22
C PRO A 420 -0.52 -14.22 13.89
N ASP A 421 -0.29 -13.40 12.88
CA ASP A 421 -1.09 -13.38 11.64
C ASP A 421 -0.77 -14.55 10.73
N GLN A 422 0.51 -14.89 10.61
CA GLN A 422 0.98 -15.96 9.72
C GLN A 422 0.93 -17.35 10.35
N LEU A 423 0.30 -17.48 11.54
CA LEU A 423 0.11 -18.75 12.25
C LEU A 423 -1.36 -18.91 12.67
N GLY A 424 -2.08 -19.83 12.04
CA GLY A 424 -3.51 -20.08 12.25
C GLY A 424 -3.84 -21.10 13.33
N ILE A 425 -2.82 -21.69 13.97
CA ILE A 425 -2.97 -22.80 14.91
C ILE A 425 -3.86 -22.43 16.09
N GLY A 426 -4.95 -23.17 16.28
CA GLY A 426 -5.82 -23.07 17.46
C GLY A 426 -6.79 -21.89 17.46
N ARG A 427 -7.02 -21.24 16.31
CA ARG A 427 -8.07 -20.24 16.15
C ARG A 427 -9.44 -20.84 16.48
N SER A 428 -10.24 -20.08 17.23
CA SER A 428 -11.62 -20.48 17.56
C SER A 428 -12.54 -20.27 16.36
N GLU A 429 -13.70 -20.94 16.35
CA GLU A 429 -14.70 -20.77 15.30
C GLU A 429 -15.14 -19.29 15.14
N ASN A 430 -15.27 -18.57 16.26
CA ASN A 430 -15.60 -17.14 16.22
C ASN A 430 -14.49 -16.33 15.55
N VAL A 431 -13.22 -16.57 15.92
CA VAL A 431 -12.09 -15.89 15.29
C VAL A 431 -12.02 -16.21 13.79
N GLU A 432 -12.21 -17.47 13.42
CA GLU A 432 -12.27 -17.89 12.01
C GLU A 432 -13.41 -17.21 11.26
N LYS A 433 -14.55 -16.96 11.90
CA LYS A 433 -15.68 -16.26 11.26
C LYS A 433 -15.40 -14.78 10.98
N TYR A 434 -14.69 -14.08 11.86
CA TYR A 434 -14.53 -12.62 11.80
C TYR A 434 -13.17 -12.14 11.28
N SER A 435 -12.16 -12.98 11.19
CA SER A 435 -10.86 -12.59 10.63
C SER A 435 -10.99 -12.16 9.16
N SER A 436 -10.25 -11.12 8.78
CA SER A 436 -10.12 -10.64 7.38
C SER A 436 -11.49 -10.40 6.74
N SER A 437 -12.33 -9.64 7.43
CA SER A 437 -13.75 -9.46 7.12
C SER A 437 -14.21 -8.01 7.27
N ILE A 438 -15.42 -7.72 6.80
CA ILE A 438 -16.19 -6.56 7.27
C ILE A 438 -17.38 -7.07 8.07
N VAL A 439 -17.57 -6.52 9.26
CA VAL A 439 -18.75 -6.76 10.10
C VAL A 439 -19.62 -5.51 10.15
N ALA A 440 -20.94 -5.69 10.04
CA ALA A 440 -21.90 -4.65 10.37
C ALA A 440 -22.47 -4.88 11.77
N LEU A 441 -22.25 -3.92 12.67
CA LEU A 441 -22.82 -3.94 14.00
C LEU A 441 -24.02 -2.99 14.10
N ASP A 442 -25.00 -3.37 14.90
CA ASP A 442 -26.06 -2.46 15.33
C ASP A 442 -25.47 -1.31 16.15
N LEU A 443 -25.76 -0.07 15.73
CA LEU A 443 -25.19 1.14 16.31
C LEU A 443 -25.54 1.33 17.80
N ASN A 444 -26.66 0.79 18.25
CA ASN A 444 -27.17 1.02 19.62
C ASN A 444 -26.85 -0.12 20.58
N THR A 445 -26.66 -1.33 20.07
CA THR A 445 -26.50 -2.54 20.90
C THR A 445 -25.17 -3.25 20.69
N GLY A 446 -24.44 -2.96 19.61
CA GLY A 446 -23.20 -3.65 19.25
C GLY A 446 -23.41 -5.07 18.69
N ALA A 447 -24.65 -5.55 18.57
CA ALA A 447 -24.93 -6.88 18.03
C ALA A 447 -24.54 -6.97 16.55
N ASP A 448 -23.85 -8.04 16.15
CA ASP A 448 -23.54 -8.27 14.74
C ASP A 448 -24.80 -8.55 13.94
N ARG A 449 -24.99 -7.80 12.86
CA ARG A 449 -26.12 -7.95 11.93
C ARG A 449 -25.75 -8.85 10.77
N TRP A 450 -24.53 -8.71 10.28
CA TRP A 450 -23.93 -9.59 9.28
C TRP A 450 -22.41 -9.44 9.33
N VAL A 451 -21.71 -10.46 8.84
CA VAL A 451 -20.27 -10.43 8.56
C VAL A 451 -20.01 -11.01 7.18
N LYS A 452 -19.07 -10.41 6.45
CA LYS A 452 -18.57 -10.94 5.17
C LYS A 452 -17.07 -11.13 5.26
N GLN A 453 -16.64 -12.38 5.31
CA GLN A 453 -15.23 -12.78 5.28
C GLN A 453 -14.68 -12.77 3.85
N PHE A 454 -13.43 -12.34 3.69
CA PHE A 454 -12.75 -12.23 2.41
C PHE A 454 -11.47 -13.05 2.29
N VAL A 455 -10.96 -13.59 3.40
CA VAL A 455 -9.92 -14.62 3.40
C VAL A 455 -10.29 -15.67 4.43
N HIS A 456 -10.48 -16.91 3.99
CA HIS A 456 -10.71 -18.06 4.86
C HIS A 456 -9.37 -18.49 5.47
N HIS A 457 -9.32 -18.63 6.79
CA HIS A 457 -8.13 -19.07 7.53
C HIS A 457 -6.85 -18.33 7.08
N ASP A 458 -6.78 -17.04 7.37
CA ASP A 458 -5.71 -16.15 6.89
C ASP A 458 -4.34 -16.48 7.49
N LEU A 459 -3.33 -16.71 6.64
CA LEU A 459 -1.93 -16.95 7.02
C LEU A 459 -0.96 -15.92 6.40
N TRP A 460 -1.48 -14.81 5.89
CA TRP A 460 -0.77 -13.90 5.00
C TRP A 460 -0.84 -12.44 5.42
N ASP A 461 -1.50 -12.13 6.54
CA ASP A 461 -1.75 -10.75 6.98
C ASP A 461 -2.54 -9.97 5.89
N MET A 462 -3.69 -10.53 5.51
CA MET A 462 -4.62 -9.97 4.52
C MET A 462 -5.83 -9.32 5.20
N ASP A 463 -5.56 -8.47 6.20
CA ASP A 463 -6.57 -7.60 6.80
C ASP A 463 -7.45 -6.90 5.77
N VAL A 464 -8.64 -6.47 6.19
CA VAL A 464 -9.34 -5.38 5.52
C VAL A 464 -8.82 -4.07 6.09
N PRO A 465 -7.96 -3.32 5.37
CA PRO A 465 -7.17 -2.27 5.99
C PRO A 465 -7.87 -0.91 5.93
N ALA A 466 -8.93 -0.77 5.13
CA ALA A 466 -9.47 0.52 4.69
C ALA A 466 -10.88 0.78 5.19
N GLN A 467 -11.23 2.07 5.33
CA GLN A 467 -12.60 2.52 5.56
C GLN A 467 -13.54 2.00 4.46
N PRO A 468 -14.57 1.20 4.80
CA PRO A 468 -15.59 0.82 3.83
C PRO A 468 -16.32 2.05 3.30
N THR A 469 -16.50 2.18 1.99
CA THR A 469 -17.15 3.38 1.41
C THR A 469 -18.62 3.11 1.13
N LEU A 470 -19.53 3.95 1.66
CA LEU A 470 -20.96 3.78 1.49
C LEU A 470 -21.47 4.66 0.34
N ILE A 471 -22.31 4.09 -0.52
CA ILE A 471 -22.89 4.76 -1.69
C ILE A 471 -24.22 4.09 -2.03
N ASP A 472 -25.16 4.83 -2.58
CA ASP A 472 -26.36 4.25 -3.16
C ASP A 472 -26.12 3.99 -4.66
N ILE A 473 -26.11 2.72 -5.08
CA ILE A 473 -25.84 2.31 -6.48
C ILE A 473 -27.15 2.13 -7.23
N LYS A 474 -27.20 2.67 -8.44
CA LYS A 474 -28.34 2.52 -9.35
C LYS A 474 -28.13 1.30 -10.22
N LYS A 475 -29.04 0.33 -10.11
CA LYS A 475 -29.01 -0.91 -10.90
C LYS A 475 -29.55 -0.68 -12.32
N PRO A 476 -29.27 -1.59 -13.27
CA PRO A 476 -29.79 -1.51 -14.63
C PRO A 476 -31.32 -1.48 -14.72
N ASP A 477 -32.02 -2.07 -13.74
CA ASP A 477 -33.48 -2.03 -13.62
C ASP A 477 -34.01 -0.71 -13.01
N ASN A 478 -33.14 0.28 -12.84
CA ASN A 478 -33.41 1.61 -12.27
C ASN A 478 -33.75 1.59 -10.77
N SER A 479 -33.67 0.43 -10.10
CA SER A 479 -33.73 0.34 -8.64
C SER A 479 -32.44 0.89 -8.02
N THR A 480 -32.54 1.35 -6.77
CA THR A 480 -31.37 1.83 -6.01
C THR A 480 -31.09 0.86 -4.87
N VAL A 481 -29.83 0.46 -4.73
CA VAL A 481 -29.38 -0.40 -3.65
C VAL A 481 -28.37 0.34 -2.78
N PRO A 482 -28.59 0.38 -1.45
CA PRO A 482 -27.60 0.92 -0.54
C PRO A 482 -26.38 -0.01 -0.53
N ALA A 483 -25.28 0.44 -1.09
CA ALA A 483 -24.06 -0.32 -1.28
C ALA A 483 -22.95 0.08 -0.31
N LEU A 484 -22.01 -0.84 -0.12
CA LEU A 484 -20.72 -0.70 0.54
C LEU A 484 -19.64 -1.16 -0.42
N VAL A 485 -18.55 -0.40 -0.55
CA VAL A 485 -17.36 -0.71 -1.34
C VAL A 485 -16.20 -0.96 -0.37
N GLY A 486 -15.74 -2.21 -0.29
CA GLY A 486 -14.66 -2.65 0.59
C GLY A 486 -13.41 -3.04 -0.20
N PRO A 487 -12.40 -2.15 -0.34
CA PRO A 487 -11.11 -2.50 -0.91
C PRO A 487 -10.26 -3.31 0.08
N THR A 488 -9.47 -4.27 -0.42
CA THR A 488 -8.76 -5.26 0.42
C THR A 488 -7.30 -5.47 0.02
N LYS A 489 -6.48 -6.02 0.93
CA LYS A 489 -5.05 -6.29 0.68
C LYS A 489 -4.85 -7.30 -0.48
N GLN A 490 -5.74 -8.26 -0.67
CA GLN A 490 -5.66 -9.25 -1.75
C GLN A 490 -5.93 -8.68 -3.16
N GLY A 491 -6.39 -7.43 -3.27
CA GLY A 491 -6.70 -6.73 -4.53
C GLY A 491 -8.16 -6.81 -4.96
N ASP A 492 -8.99 -7.56 -4.25
CA ASP A 492 -10.42 -7.63 -4.51
C ASP A 492 -11.15 -6.41 -3.94
N ILE A 493 -12.12 -5.89 -4.69
CA ILE A 493 -13.04 -4.84 -4.23
C ILE A 493 -14.41 -5.48 -4.08
N TYR A 494 -14.89 -5.58 -2.85
CA TYR A 494 -16.19 -6.16 -2.57
C TYR A 494 -17.26 -5.07 -2.57
N VAL A 495 -18.21 -5.17 -3.49
CA VAL A 495 -19.37 -4.27 -3.57
C VAL A 495 -20.58 -5.04 -3.05
N LEU A 496 -21.05 -4.67 -1.85
CA LEU A 496 -22.05 -5.40 -1.07
C LEU A 496 -23.29 -4.54 -0.83
N ASP A 497 -24.47 -5.13 -0.69
CA ASP A 497 -25.63 -4.46 -0.10
C ASP A 497 -25.34 -4.23 1.38
N ARG A 498 -25.21 -2.97 1.79
CA ARG A 498 -24.76 -2.64 3.15
C ARG A 498 -25.78 -2.99 4.23
N ARG A 499 -27.00 -3.37 3.87
CA ARG A 499 -28.01 -3.84 4.84
C ARG A 499 -27.80 -5.31 5.21
N THR A 500 -27.29 -6.12 4.29
CA THR A 500 -27.28 -7.58 4.42
C THR A 500 -25.91 -8.23 4.26
N GLY A 501 -24.93 -7.53 3.67
CA GLY A 501 -23.62 -8.10 3.33
C GLY A 501 -23.63 -8.95 2.05
N GLU A 502 -24.77 -9.03 1.36
CA GLU A 502 -24.90 -9.80 0.12
C GLU A 502 -24.19 -9.09 -1.06
N PRO A 503 -23.50 -9.83 -1.95
CA PRO A 503 -22.78 -9.24 -3.07
C PRO A 503 -23.72 -8.57 -4.08
N ILE A 504 -23.40 -7.32 -4.45
CA ILE A 504 -23.97 -6.64 -5.62
C ILE A 504 -23.17 -7.01 -6.87
N ILE A 505 -21.84 -6.98 -6.76
CA ILE A 505 -20.94 -7.59 -7.74
C ILE A 505 -20.66 -9.03 -7.29
N PRO A 506 -20.83 -10.04 -8.16
CA PRO A 506 -20.69 -11.45 -7.78
C PRO A 506 -19.37 -11.78 -7.10
N ILE A 507 -19.41 -12.69 -6.14
CA ILE A 507 -18.24 -13.29 -5.48
C ILE A 507 -18.22 -14.77 -5.82
N THR A 508 -17.07 -15.28 -6.23
CA THR A 508 -16.85 -16.70 -6.56
C THR A 508 -15.82 -17.31 -5.64
N GLU A 509 -15.96 -18.60 -5.31
CA GLU A 509 -14.94 -19.38 -4.61
C GLU A 509 -13.93 -19.94 -5.61
N GLU A 510 -12.65 -19.59 -5.44
CA GLU A 510 -11.56 -20.11 -6.27
C GLU A 510 -10.68 -21.09 -5.49
N PRO A 511 -10.18 -22.18 -6.10
CA PRO A 511 -9.23 -23.07 -5.46
C PRO A 511 -7.97 -22.35 -4.96
N ALA A 512 -7.55 -22.67 -3.74
CA ALA A 512 -6.35 -22.09 -3.13
C ALA A 512 -5.26 -23.16 -2.90
N PRO A 513 -3.96 -22.78 -2.92
CA PRO A 513 -2.88 -23.69 -2.56
C PRO A 513 -3.05 -24.32 -1.18
N THR A 514 -2.68 -25.58 -1.05
CA THR A 514 -2.78 -26.35 0.20
C THR A 514 -1.42 -26.65 0.82
N GLY A 515 -1.37 -27.32 1.97
CA GLY A 515 -0.12 -27.83 2.55
C GLY A 515 0.56 -26.85 3.50
N ALA A 516 -0.19 -26.35 4.49
CA ALA A 516 0.38 -25.70 5.66
C ALA A 516 1.26 -26.67 6.48
N ILE A 517 1.97 -26.12 7.46
CA ILE A 517 2.76 -26.88 8.43
C ILE A 517 1.91 -27.80 9.32
N ALA A 518 2.57 -28.76 9.97
CA ALA A 518 1.91 -29.66 10.90
C ALA A 518 1.23 -28.89 12.05
N GLY A 519 -0.05 -29.20 12.30
CA GLY A 519 -0.87 -28.54 13.33
C GLY A 519 -1.65 -27.33 12.83
N ASP A 520 -1.40 -26.87 11.60
CA ASP A 520 -2.15 -25.81 10.94
C ASP A 520 -2.81 -26.32 9.64
N PHE A 521 -3.62 -25.49 8.99
CA PHE A 521 -4.26 -25.88 7.71
C PHE A 521 -4.36 -24.71 6.73
N THR A 522 -4.92 -24.97 5.56
CA THR A 522 -5.27 -23.95 4.56
C THR A 522 -6.71 -24.21 4.13
N ALA A 523 -7.50 -23.17 3.90
CA ALA A 523 -8.81 -23.34 3.27
C ALA A 523 -8.68 -23.87 1.83
N PRO A 524 -9.58 -24.77 1.37
CA PRO A 524 -9.51 -25.33 0.02
C PRO A 524 -9.88 -24.31 -1.08
N THR A 525 -10.67 -23.30 -0.73
CA THR A 525 -11.05 -22.20 -1.62
C THR A 525 -10.92 -20.86 -0.92
N GLN A 526 -10.91 -19.79 -1.71
CA GLN A 526 -10.90 -18.41 -1.25
C GLN A 526 -11.87 -17.57 -2.08
N PRO A 527 -12.57 -16.60 -1.48
CA PRO A 527 -13.51 -15.76 -2.20
C PRO A 527 -12.77 -14.75 -3.09
N THR A 528 -13.24 -14.57 -4.31
CA THR A 528 -12.74 -13.58 -5.28
C THR A 528 -13.90 -12.74 -5.79
N SER A 529 -13.73 -11.42 -5.85
CA SER A 529 -14.76 -10.50 -6.35
C SER A 529 -14.74 -10.44 -7.88
N GLY A 530 -15.90 -10.22 -8.51
CA GLY A 530 -15.98 -9.88 -9.93
C GLY A 530 -15.30 -8.55 -10.29
N LEU A 531 -15.10 -7.66 -9.31
CA LEU A 531 -14.25 -6.49 -9.41
C LEU A 531 -12.95 -6.75 -8.64
N SER A 532 -11.90 -7.11 -9.36
CA SER A 532 -10.63 -7.53 -8.76
C SER A 532 -9.42 -6.98 -9.49
N PHE A 533 -8.44 -6.58 -8.70
CA PHE A 533 -7.10 -6.20 -9.12
C PHE A 533 -6.08 -7.30 -8.82
N LYS A 534 -6.54 -8.53 -8.51
CA LYS A 534 -5.68 -9.71 -8.30
C LYS A 534 -4.68 -9.85 -9.44
N PRO A 535 -3.37 -9.86 -9.15
CA PRO A 535 -2.38 -10.00 -10.20
C PRO A 535 -2.33 -11.45 -10.74
N PRO A 536 -1.84 -11.65 -11.97
CA PRO A 536 -1.49 -12.98 -12.46
C PRO A 536 -0.47 -13.67 -11.53
N LYS A 537 -0.49 -15.02 -11.50
CA LYS A 537 0.51 -15.80 -10.79
C LYS A 537 1.91 -15.46 -11.31
N LEU A 538 2.86 -15.23 -10.39
CA LEU A 538 4.26 -15.05 -10.77
C LEU A 538 4.83 -16.31 -11.41
N GLU A 539 5.69 -16.09 -12.39
CA GLU A 539 6.49 -17.09 -13.07
C GLU A 539 7.96 -16.64 -13.09
N GLU A 540 8.87 -17.56 -13.40
CA GLU A 540 10.30 -17.25 -13.52
C GLU A 540 10.56 -16.09 -14.49
N ARG A 541 9.78 -15.98 -15.58
CA ARG A 541 9.92 -14.89 -16.56
C ARG A 541 9.59 -13.50 -15.99
N ASN A 542 8.83 -13.41 -14.90
CA ASN A 542 8.54 -12.14 -14.22
C ASN A 542 9.70 -11.64 -13.36
N MET A 543 10.77 -12.43 -13.22
CA MET A 543 11.96 -12.02 -12.49
C MET A 543 12.74 -10.99 -13.29
N TRP A 544 13.08 -9.89 -12.62
CA TRP A 544 13.67 -8.70 -13.22
C TRP A 544 15.11 -8.50 -12.77
N GLY A 545 15.36 -7.84 -11.64
CA GLY A 545 16.70 -7.34 -11.32
C GLY A 545 17.18 -6.29 -12.34
N VAL A 546 18.10 -5.42 -11.94
CA VAL A 546 18.56 -4.32 -12.81
C VAL A 546 19.53 -4.83 -13.89
N THR A 547 20.26 -5.91 -13.62
CA THR A 547 21.24 -6.50 -14.55
C THR A 547 20.96 -7.98 -14.81
N ILE A 548 21.63 -8.54 -15.83
CA ILE A 548 21.57 -9.99 -16.12
C ILE A 548 22.00 -10.87 -14.93
N PHE A 549 22.89 -10.38 -14.07
CA PHE A 549 23.35 -11.12 -12.89
C PHE A 549 22.30 -11.10 -11.79
N ASP A 550 21.73 -9.93 -11.52
CA ASP A 550 20.67 -9.78 -10.53
C ASP A 550 19.43 -10.57 -10.93
N GLN A 551 19.09 -10.53 -12.22
CA GLN A 551 18.00 -11.33 -12.78
C GLN A 551 18.21 -12.82 -12.54
N MET A 552 19.40 -13.33 -12.83
CA MET A 552 19.76 -14.73 -12.61
C MET A 552 19.60 -15.11 -11.13
N VAL A 553 20.09 -14.26 -10.21
CA VAL A 553 19.94 -14.50 -8.77
C VAL A 553 18.48 -14.45 -8.33
N CYS A 554 17.69 -13.50 -8.85
CA CYS A 554 16.26 -13.43 -8.56
C CYS A 554 15.51 -14.68 -9.03
N ARG A 555 15.87 -15.23 -10.20
CA ARG A 555 15.34 -16.52 -10.67
C ARG A 555 15.76 -17.69 -9.78
N ILE A 556 17.01 -17.69 -9.31
CA ILE A 556 17.48 -18.71 -8.36
C ILE A 556 16.65 -18.63 -7.08
N ARG A 557 16.45 -17.42 -6.54
CA ARG A 557 15.64 -17.22 -5.32
C ARG A 557 14.19 -17.64 -5.53
N TYR A 558 13.60 -17.33 -6.68
CA TYR A 558 12.24 -17.76 -7.03
C TYR A 558 12.08 -19.28 -6.96
N HIS A 559 13.02 -20.04 -7.53
CA HIS A 559 13.00 -21.50 -7.50
C HIS A 559 13.46 -22.13 -6.17
N SER A 560 14.10 -21.34 -5.31
CA SER A 560 14.52 -21.78 -3.97
C SER A 560 13.43 -21.60 -2.91
N LEU A 561 12.34 -20.91 -3.27
CA LEU A 561 11.21 -20.63 -2.41
C LEU A 561 9.97 -21.34 -2.94
N ARG A 562 9.04 -21.64 -2.06
CA ARG A 562 7.75 -22.19 -2.43
C ARG A 562 6.84 -21.10 -3.02
N TYR A 563 6.24 -21.35 -4.18
CA TYR A 563 5.22 -20.46 -4.75
C TYR A 563 4.21 -21.20 -5.62
N ASP A 564 3.05 -21.48 -5.02
CA ASP A 564 1.95 -22.18 -5.65
C ASP A 564 0.84 -21.22 -6.14
N GLY A 565 0.87 -19.95 -5.70
CA GLY A 565 -0.10 -18.90 -6.03
C GLY A 565 -0.24 -17.88 -4.89
N ARG A 566 -1.24 -16.99 -4.99
CA ARG A 566 -1.50 -15.89 -4.02
C ARG A 566 -1.50 -16.36 -2.56
N TYR A 567 -2.15 -17.49 -2.30
CA TYR A 567 -2.30 -18.07 -0.96
C TYR A 567 -1.35 -19.23 -0.71
N THR A 568 -0.09 -19.12 -1.14
CA THR A 568 0.94 -20.10 -0.76
C THR A 568 1.20 -19.96 0.74
N PRO A 569 0.97 -20.97 1.58
CA PRO A 569 1.14 -20.83 3.02
C PRO A 569 2.62 -20.63 3.40
N PRO A 570 2.92 -19.99 4.54
CA PRO A 570 4.26 -19.95 5.11
C PRO A 570 4.89 -21.35 5.23
N SER A 571 6.20 -21.45 5.02
CA SER A 571 6.92 -22.73 5.03
C SER A 571 8.33 -22.61 5.63
N LEU A 572 8.94 -23.74 6.00
CA LEU A 572 10.30 -23.78 6.57
C LEU A 572 11.39 -23.36 5.57
N GLU A 573 11.23 -23.75 4.30
CA GLU A 573 12.10 -23.35 3.19
C GLU A 573 11.86 -21.89 2.76
N GLY A 574 10.70 -21.33 3.11
CA GLY A 574 10.28 -19.99 2.76
C GLY A 574 9.34 -19.99 1.56
N SER A 575 8.34 -19.12 1.61
CA SER A 575 7.30 -18.98 0.59
C SER A 575 7.31 -17.57 0.02
N ILE A 576 6.95 -17.43 -1.26
CA ILE A 576 6.61 -16.13 -1.85
C ILE A 576 5.13 -15.85 -1.59
N VAL A 577 4.82 -14.62 -1.17
CA VAL A 577 3.46 -14.12 -0.99
C VAL A 577 3.26 -12.97 -1.99
N TYR A 578 2.30 -13.12 -2.90
CA TYR A 578 2.05 -12.14 -3.97
C TYR A 578 0.56 -12.05 -4.35
N PRO A 579 -0.10 -10.88 -4.18
CA PRO A 579 0.43 -9.66 -3.55
C PRO A 579 0.88 -9.95 -2.10
N GLY A 580 1.90 -9.24 -1.63
CA GLY A 580 2.41 -9.37 -0.27
C GLY A 580 1.50 -8.70 0.77
N ASN A 581 1.87 -8.79 2.03
CA ASN A 581 1.11 -8.25 3.17
C ASN A 581 0.99 -6.71 3.18
N PHE A 582 1.87 -6.00 2.45
CA PHE A 582 1.68 -4.58 2.13
C PHE A 582 0.32 -4.30 1.46
N GLY A 583 -0.21 -5.29 0.74
CA GLY A 583 -1.53 -5.26 0.11
C GLY A 583 -1.57 -4.51 -1.22
N THR A 584 -2.60 -4.82 -2.00
CA THR A 584 -2.93 -4.11 -3.24
C THR A 584 -3.62 -2.79 -2.94
N PHE A 585 -4.55 -2.80 -1.99
CA PHE A 585 -5.10 -1.62 -1.36
C PHE A 585 -4.82 -1.70 0.13
N ASN A 586 -4.38 -0.60 0.72
CA ASN A 586 -4.10 -0.47 2.14
C ASN A 586 -5.02 0.60 2.76
N TRP A 587 -4.71 1.11 3.96
CA TRP A 587 -5.58 1.97 4.78
C TRP A 587 -6.13 3.22 4.12
N GLY A 588 -5.40 3.76 3.15
CA GLY A 588 -5.83 4.91 2.34
C GLY A 588 -7.17 4.67 1.67
N GLY A 589 -7.48 3.42 1.34
CA GLY A 589 -8.70 3.02 0.67
C GLY A 589 -8.82 3.64 -0.72
N VAL A 590 -10.06 3.96 -1.10
CA VAL A 590 -10.44 4.42 -2.43
C VAL A 590 -11.35 5.63 -2.32
N ALA A 591 -11.46 6.42 -3.38
CA ALA A 591 -12.40 7.53 -3.45
C ALA A 591 -13.53 7.16 -4.41
N VAL A 592 -14.75 7.56 -4.07
CA VAL A 592 -15.95 7.25 -4.85
C VAL A 592 -16.67 8.55 -5.18
N ASP A 593 -16.98 8.75 -6.46
CA ASP A 593 -17.90 9.78 -6.92
C ASP A 593 -19.33 9.23 -6.84
N PRO A 594 -20.17 9.73 -5.93
CA PRO A 594 -21.53 9.23 -5.78
C PRO A 594 -22.51 9.78 -6.81
N GLU A 595 -22.17 10.84 -7.54
CA GLU A 595 -22.99 11.38 -8.63
C GLU A 595 -22.86 10.52 -9.88
N ARG A 596 -21.62 10.17 -10.25
CA ARG A 596 -21.30 9.31 -11.41
C ARG A 596 -21.30 7.81 -11.09
N GLN A 597 -21.25 7.46 -9.80
CA GLN A 597 -21.10 6.08 -9.30
C GLN A 597 -19.82 5.39 -9.80
N VAL A 598 -18.71 6.13 -9.78
CA VAL A 598 -17.39 5.66 -10.20
C VAL A 598 -16.38 5.73 -9.07
N MET A 599 -15.32 4.94 -9.17
CA MET A 599 -14.28 4.81 -8.17
C MET A 599 -12.92 5.17 -8.75
N PHE A 600 -12.10 5.86 -7.95
CA PHE A 600 -10.69 6.09 -8.20
C PHE A 600 -9.85 5.39 -7.13
N GLY A 601 -8.81 4.66 -7.55
CA GLY A 601 -7.94 3.90 -6.64
C GLY A 601 -6.49 3.85 -7.10
N MET A 602 -5.62 3.30 -6.23
CA MET A 602 -4.19 3.15 -6.48
C MET A 602 -3.72 1.73 -6.13
N PRO A 603 -3.95 0.72 -7.01
CA PRO A 603 -3.50 -0.63 -6.73
C PRO A 603 -1.97 -0.71 -6.79
N THR A 604 -1.39 -1.38 -5.78
CA THR A 604 0.05 -1.62 -5.63
C THR A 604 0.38 -3.12 -5.69
N TYR A 605 1.55 -3.48 -6.22
CA TYR A 605 1.94 -4.88 -6.45
C TYR A 605 3.36 -5.10 -5.98
N LEU A 606 3.50 -5.66 -4.78
CA LEU A 606 4.79 -6.01 -4.20
C LEU A 606 4.77 -7.48 -3.76
N ALA A 607 5.75 -8.25 -4.22
CA ALA A 607 5.98 -9.60 -3.71
C ALA A 607 6.79 -9.56 -2.40
N PHE A 608 6.40 -10.40 -1.45
CA PHE A 608 7.07 -10.59 -0.17
C PHE A 608 7.50 -12.05 -0.01
N THR A 609 8.36 -12.30 0.95
CA THR A 609 8.74 -13.64 1.39
C THR A 609 8.27 -13.88 2.82
N SER A 610 7.88 -15.11 3.14
CA SER A 610 7.53 -15.55 4.49
C SER A 610 8.14 -16.91 4.78
N GLN A 611 9.04 -16.96 5.78
CA GLN A 611 9.76 -18.17 6.18
C GLN A 611 9.52 -18.49 7.65
N LEU A 612 9.10 -19.72 7.93
CA LEU A 612 8.93 -20.21 9.29
C LEU A 612 10.27 -20.57 9.91
N VAL A 613 10.48 -20.12 11.14
CA VAL A 613 11.67 -20.40 11.95
C VAL A 613 11.23 -21.21 13.17
N PRO A 614 11.64 -22.49 13.30
CA PRO A 614 11.32 -23.31 14.47
C PRO A 614 11.69 -22.62 15.79
N ARG A 615 10.86 -22.78 16.83
CA ARG A 615 11.03 -22.09 18.12
C ARG A 615 12.42 -22.26 18.73
N ASP A 616 13.04 -23.43 18.59
CA ASP A 616 14.38 -23.73 19.10
C ASP A 616 15.52 -23.02 18.32
N GLN A 617 15.20 -22.48 17.14
CA GLN A 617 16.12 -21.71 16.29
C GLN A 617 15.86 -20.19 16.35
N VAL A 618 14.78 -19.76 17.00
CA VAL A 618 14.54 -18.34 17.25
C VAL A 618 15.59 -17.85 18.25
N PRO A 619 16.41 -16.83 17.91
CA PRO A 619 17.45 -16.32 18.80
C PRO A 619 16.85 -15.76 20.10
N PRO A 620 17.65 -15.51 21.16
CA PRO A 620 17.19 -14.75 22.32
C PRO A 620 16.74 -13.33 21.90
N LYS A 621 15.78 -12.74 22.62
CA LYS A 621 15.25 -11.39 22.31
C LYS A 621 16.39 -10.36 22.33
N GLY A 622 16.74 -9.83 21.16
CA GLY A 622 17.60 -8.64 21.02
C GLY A 622 16.83 -7.35 21.35
N GLN A 623 17.54 -6.23 21.53
CA GLN A 623 16.90 -4.93 21.79
C GLN A 623 16.10 -4.39 20.59
N ASP A 624 16.41 -4.85 19.37
CA ASP A 624 15.84 -4.35 18.11
C ASP A 624 14.90 -5.36 17.40
N GLU A 625 14.66 -6.54 17.98
CA GLU A 625 13.76 -7.54 17.39
C GLU A 625 12.32 -7.32 17.87
N LYS A 626 11.51 -6.69 17.02
CA LYS A 626 10.08 -6.39 17.22
C LYS A 626 9.25 -7.01 16.10
N GLY A 627 7.97 -7.26 16.36
CA GLY A 627 7.03 -7.64 15.31
C GLY A 627 6.91 -6.52 14.27
N SER A 628 7.03 -6.84 12.98
CA SER A 628 6.81 -5.89 11.88
C SER A 628 6.54 -6.61 10.55
N GLU A 629 6.24 -5.85 9.50
CA GLU A 629 6.12 -6.39 8.12
C GLU A 629 7.46 -6.91 7.55
N GLN A 630 8.58 -6.71 8.26
CA GLN A 630 9.93 -7.09 7.82
C GLN A 630 10.77 -7.66 8.99
N GLY A 631 11.70 -8.56 8.68
CA GLY A 631 12.58 -9.16 9.68
C GLY A 631 11.96 -10.39 10.36
N LEU A 632 12.47 -10.75 11.54
CA LEU A 632 12.05 -11.93 12.29
C LEU A 632 10.99 -11.55 13.31
N ASN A 633 9.75 -11.98 13.07
CA ASN A 633 8.66 -11.94 14.02
C ASN A 633 8.75 -13.14 14.95
N ARG A 634 8.90 -12.90 16.25
CA ARG A 634 9.21 -13.94 17.23
C ARG A 634 8.00 -14.77 17.63
N ASN A 635 6.79 -14.19 17.58
CA ASN A 635 5.53 -14.85 17.90
C ASN A 635 5.57 -15.60 19.23
N ASP A 636 6.10 -14.99 20.30
CA ASP A 636 6.38 -15.66 21.57
C ASP A 636 5.17 -16.46 22.09
N GLY A 637 5.40 -17.71 22.50
CA GLY A 637 4.34 -18.68 22.83
C GLY A 637 3.93 -19.60 21.67
N ALA A 638 4.21 -19.23 20.41
CA ALA A 638 3.95 -20.07 19.24
C ALA A 638 5.09 -21.08 18.94
N PRO A 639 4.82 -22.19 18.25
CA PRO A 639 5.85 -23.17 17.86
C PRO A 639 6.85 -22.66 16.81
N TYR A 640 6.56 -21.54 16.14
CA TYR A 640 7.42 -20.94 15.13
C TYR A 640 7.48 -19.41 15.32
N GLY A 641 8.63 -18.82 15.01
CA GLY A 641 8.72 -17.44 14.54
C GLY A 641 8.56 -17.38 13.02
N VAL A 642 8.39 -16.18 12.47
CA VAL A 642 8.20 -15.97 11.02
C VAL A 642 9.14 -14.87 10.56
N LYS A 643 10.03 -15.18 9.61
CA LYS A 643 10.91 -14.21 8.97
C LYS A 643 10.27 -13.71 7.68
N MET A 644 10.01 -12.41 7.59
CA MET A 644 9.32 -11.80 6.46
C MET A 644 10.11 -10.63 5.86
N GLY A 645 9.71 -10.22 4.66
CA GLY A 645 10.22 -9.00 4.03
C GLY A 645 9.98 -8.97 2.53
N PRO A 646 10.24 -7.83 1.88
CA PRO A 646 10.07 -7.68 0.45
C PRO A 646 10.95 -8.67 -0.33
N PHE A 647 10.44 -9.16 -1.46
CA PHE A 647 11.15 -10.10 -2.32
C PHE A 647 12.20 -9.37 -3.18
N LEU A 648 13.35 -9.11 -2.57
CA LEU A 648 14.43 -8.31 -3.16
C LEU A 648 15.60 -9.16 -3.69
N GLY A 649 16.35 -8.63 -4.64
CA GLY A 649 17.64 -9.19 -5.08
C GLY A 649 18.81 -8.74 -4.19
N PRO A 650 20.05 -9.16 -4.51
CA PRO A 650 21.26 -8.77 -3.76
C PRO A 650 21.47 -7.25 -3.65
N LEU A 651 21.05 -6.51 -4.69
CA LEU A 651 21.13 -5.04 -4.74
C LEU A 651 19.97 -4.33 -4.02
N GLN A 652 19.15 -5.04 -3.23
CA GLN A 652 17.95 -4.50 -2.57
C GLN A 652 16.90 -3.91 -3.54
N VAL A 653 16.89 -4.39 -4.78
CA VAL A 653 15.87 -4.05 -5.80
C VAL A 653 14.85 -5.18 -5.89
N PRO A 654 13.55 -4.92 -6.06
CA PRO A 654 12.55 -5.96 -6.22
C PRO A 654 12.94 -6.98 -7.30
N CYS A 655 12.85 -8.26 -6.93
CA CYS A 655 13.05 -9.34 -7.88
C CYS A 655 11.91 -9.44 -8.89
N GLN A 656 10.71 -9.03 -8.52
CA GLN A 656 9.57 -8.90 -9.43
C GLN A 656 9.74 -7.67 -10.33
N ALA A 657 9.46 -7.85 -11.63
CA ALA A 657 9.43 -6.76 -12.60
C ALA A 657 8.41 -5.65 -12.23
N PRO A 658 8.76 -4.38 -12.48
CA PRO A 658 7.78 -3.29 -12.45
C PRO A 658 6.76 -3.44 -13.60
N PRO A 659 5.60 -2.77 -13.52
CA PRO A 659 5.24 -1.72 -12.55
C PRO A 659 4.74 -2.24 -11.21
N TRP A 660 5.05 -1.50 -10.15
CA TRP A 660 4.60 -1.83 -8.78
C TRP A 660 3.45 -0.96 -8.30
N GLY A 661 3.08 0.11 -9.00
CA GLY A 661 1.97 0.98 -8.59
C GLY A 661 1.29 1.66 -9.77
N TYR A 662 -0.03 1.80 -9.66
CA TYR A 662 -0.91 2.34 -10.69
C TYR A 662 -1.93 3.33 -10.11
N VAL A 663 -2.56 4.12 -10.98
CA VAL A 663 -3.88 4.72 -10.74
C VAL A 663 -4.91 4.00 -11.60
N THR A 664 -6.14 3.86 -11.09
CA THR A 664 -7.22 3.12 -11.78
C THR A 664 -8.57 3.80 -11.60
N GLY A 665 -9.42 3.67 -12.63
CA GLY A 665 -10.81 4.11 -12.62
C GLY A 665 -11.77 2.95 -12.85
N VAL A 666 -12.85 2.86 -12.09
CA VAL A 666 -13.84 1.77 -12.16
C VAL A 666 -15.28 2.31 -12.20
N ASP A 667 -16.14 1.76 -13.07
CA ASP A 667 -17.60 1.95 -12.97
C ASP A 667 -18.16 0.95 -11.94
N LEU A 668 -18.65 1.46 -10.81
CA LEU A 668 -19.14 0.61 -9.71
C LEU A 668 -20.47 -0.08 -10.02
N ARG A 669 -21.20 0.36 -11.05
CA ARG A 669 -22.47 -0.26 -11.46
C ARG A 669 -22.22 -1.54 -12.25
N THR A 670 -21.12 -1.60 -12.99
CA THR A 670 -20.76 -2.75 -13.84
C THR A 670 -19.63 -3.59 -13.25
N GLY A 671 -18.76 -2.99 -12.43
CA GLY A 671 -17.52 -3.62 -11.97
C GLY A 671 -16.39 -3.56 -13.00
N GLU A 672 -16.54 -2.78 -14.07
CA GLU A 672 -15.53 -2.68 -15.12
C GLU A 672 -14.45 -1.64 -14.77
N THR A 673 -13.19 -2.05 -14.90
CA THR A 673 -12.06 -1.11 -14.85
C THR A 673 -11.93 -0.42 -16.19
N ALA A 674 -12.13 0.89 -16.24
CA ALA A 674 -12.04 1.67 -17.48
C ALA A 674 -10.58 1.96 -17.88
N TYR A 675 -9.76 2.39 -16.93
CA TYR A 675 -8.36 2.67 -17.14
C TYR A 675 -7.48 2.20 -15.99
N LYS A 676 -6.21 1.96 -16.29
CA LYS A 676 -5.13 1.64 -15.36
C LYS A 676 -3.80 2.14 -15.92
N HIS A 677 -3.20 3.13 -15.24
CA HIS A 677 -1.96 3.78 -15.68
C HIS A 677 -0.90 3.68 -14.60
N LYS A 678 0.38 3.52 -14.98
CA LYS A 678 1.50 3.55 -14.03
C LYS A 678 1.47 4.84 -13.20
N ASN A 679 1.81 4.75 -11.92
CA ASN A 679 1.83 5.91 -11.02
C ASN A 679 3.24 6.16 -10.44
N GLY A 680 3.69 7.42 -10.47
CA GLY A 680 4.96 7.85 -9.89
C GLY A 680 6.22 7.41 -10.64
N THR A 681 7.36 7.90 -10.12
CA THR A 681 8.68 7.88 -10.74
C THR A 681 9.76 7.39 -9.78
N VAL A 682 10.94 7.02 -10.29
CA VAL A 682 12.09 6.61 -9.45
C VAL A 682 12.92 7.78 -8.91
N TYR A 683 12.38 9.01 -8.97
CA TYR A 683 13.12 10.25 -8.69
C TYR A 683 13.79 10.23 -7.31
N ASP A 684 13.06 9.81 -6.27
CA ASP A 684 13.56 9.73 -4.89
C ASP A 684 14.02 8.32 -4.48
N MET A 685 13.98 7.35 -5.40
CA MET A 685 14.38 5.95 -5.14
C MET A 685 15.81 5.64 -5.59
N THR A 686 16.49 6.57 -6.27
CA THR A 686 17.80 6.32 -6.87
C THR A 686 18.80 7.42 -6.50
N PRO A 687 20.13 7.13 -6.46
CA PRO A 687 21.14 8.14 -6.11
C PRO A 687 21.19 9.33 -7.06
N LEU A 688 20.66 9.18 -8.28
CA LEU A 688 20.54 10.23 -9.27
C LEU A 688 19.05 10.51 -9.49
N PRO A 689 18.57 11.75 -9.31
CA PRO A 689 17.14 12.07 -9.38
C PRO A 689 16.63 12.03 -10.82
N LEU A 690 16.32 10.83 -11.32
CA LEU A 690 15.88 10.59 -12.69
C LEU A 690 14.35 10.36 -12.72
N PRO A 691 13.58 11.15 -13.48
CA PRO A 691 12.12 11.13 -13.44
C PRO A 691 11.52 10.01 -14.31
N PHE A 692 12.08 8.80 -14.26
CA PHE A 692 11.53 7.69 -15.03
C PHE A 692 10.25 7.16 -14.41
N LYS A 693 9.15 7.23 -15.17
CA LYS A 693 7.84 6.70 -14.79
C LYS A 693 7.83 5.18 -14.94
N ILE A 694 8.12 4.47 -13.86
CA ILE A 694 8.18 3.00 -13.83
C ILE A 694 6.96 2.37 -13.14
N GLY A 695 6.13 3.19 -12.48
CA GLY A 695 5.08 2.71 -11.58
C GLY A 695 5.69 2.27 -10.25
N VAL A 696 5.80 3.19 -9.31
CA VAL A 696 6.41 2.96 -7.99
C VAL A 696 5.34 2.65 -6.94
N PRO A 697 5.69 1.94 -5.85
CA PRO A 697 4.74 1.70 -4.78
C PRO A 697 4.20 3.00 -4.17
N GLY A 698 3.04 2.90 -3.54
CA GLY A 698 2.48 3.98 -2.75
C GLY A 698 1.60 3.46 -1.63
N ILE A 699 1.42 4.28 -0.60
CA ILE A 699 0.50 4.02 0.50
C ILE A 699 -0.13 5.32 0.97
N GLY A 700 -1.45 5.39 1.01
CA GLY A 700 -2.21 6.62 1.23
C GLY A 700 -3.47 6.65 0.38
N GLY A 701 -4.42 7.51 0.73
CA GLY A 701 -5.73 7.55 0.08
C GLY A 701 -5.83 8.62 -1.01
N PRO A 702 -6.71 8.43 -2.01
CA PRO A 702 -7.11 9.50 -2.92
C PRO A 702 -8.31 10.30 -2.38
N MET A 703 -8.61 11.44 -3.00
CA MET A 703 -9.92 12.10 -2.92
C MET A 703 -10.43 12.46 -4.32
N ILE A 704 -11.75 12.65 -4.46
CA ILE A 704 -12.40 13.14 -5.68
C ILE A 704 -13.11 14.46 -5.39
N THR A 705 -13.17 15.34 -6.40
CA THR A 705 -13.99 16.55 -6.39
C THR A 705 -15.06 16.49 -7.47
N LYS A 706 -16.19 17.17 -7.26
CA LYS A 706 -17.27 17.31 -8.25
C LYS A 706 -16.79 17.91 -9.58
N GLY A 707 -15.70 18.67 -9.57
CA GLY A 707 -15.04 19.20 -10.77
C GLY A 707 -14.44 18.13 -11.70
N GLY A 708 -14.58 16.83 -11.40
CA GLY A 708 -14.08 15.73 -12.22
C GLY A 708 -12.58 15.48 -12.05
N VAL A 709 -12.03 15.82 -10.88
CA VAL A 709 -10.60 15.71 -10.59
C VAL A 709 -10.38 14.84 -9.36
N ALA A 710 -9.46 13.88 -9.47
CA ALA A 710 -8.95 13.08 -8.35
C ALA A 710 -7.58 13.58 -7.89
N PHE A 711 -7.33 13.61 -6.59
CA PHE A 711 -6.03 13.99 -6.00
C PHE A 711 -5.42 12.84 -5.22
N LEU A 712 -4.10 12.66 -5.32
CA LEU A 712 -3.35 11.58 -4.66
C LEU A 712 -1.89 11.98 -4.44
N GLY A 713 -1.38 11.75 -3.22
CA GLY A 713 0.03 12.01 -2.85
C GLY A 713 0.84 10.78 -2.44
N ALA A 714 0.24 9.59 -2.54
CA ALA A 714 0.69 8.38 -1.85
C ALA A 714 1.97 7.74 -2.39
N ALA A 715 2.37 8.03 -3.64
CA ALA A 715 3.54 7.45 -4.28
C ALA A 715 4.83 7.84 -3.53
N VAL A 716 5.83 6.95 -3.53
CA VAL A 716 7.11 7.18 -2.84
C VAL A 716 8.01 8.25 -3.47
N ASP A 717 7.56 8.87 -4.56
CA ASP A 717 8.27 9.93 -5.27
C ASP A 717 7.78 11.33 -4.92
N ASP A 718 7.01 11.44 -3.84
CA ASP A 718 7.12 12.64 -3.00
C ASP A 718 6.47 13.87 -3.71
N TYR A 719 5.41 13.59 -4.50
CA TYR A 719 4.53 14.55 -5.20
C TYR A 719 3.06 14.40 -4.78
N LEU A 720 2.34 15.52 -4.71
CA LEU A 720 0.88 15.55 -4.80
C LEU A 720 0.49 15.72 -6.27
N ARG A 721 -0.43 14.87 -6.77
CA ARG A 721 -0.89 14.90 -8.16
C ARG A 721 -2.39 15.08 -8.26
N ALA A 722 -2.83 15.73 -9.33
CA ALA A 722 -4.21 15.77 -9.76
C ALA A 722 -4.38 14.99 -11.07
N TYR A 723 -5.45 14.22 -11.17
CA TYR A 723 -5.80 13.40 -12.31
C TYR A 723 -7.18 13.77 -12.83
N ASP A 724 -7.37 13.72 -14.15
CA ASP A 724 -8.71 13.66 -14.73
C ASP A 724 -9.37 12.37 -14.23
N LEU A 725 -10.50 12.50 -13.54
CA LEU A 725 -11.21 11.34 -13.02
C LEU A 725 -11.66 10.41 -14.15
N THR A 726 -12.04 10.95 -15.31
CA THR A 726 -12.63 10.18 -16.41
C THR A 726 -11.63 9.20 -17.02
N ASN A 727 -10.38 9.62 -17.23
CA ASN A 727 -9.41 8.83 -18.00
C ASN A 727 -8.07 8.62 -17.29
N GLY A 728 -7.89 9.13 -16.07
CA GLY A 728 -6.66 8.95 -15.29
C GLY A 728 -5.45 9.75 -15.78
N GLN A 729 -5.63 10.67 -16.72
CA GLN A 729 -4.55 11.56 -17.17
C GLN A 729 -4.10 12.47 -16.03
N GLN A 730 -2.79 12.53 -15.77
CA GLN A 730 -2.23 13.50 -14.82
C GLN A 730 -2.36 14.92 -15.39
N LEU A 731 -3.08 15.80 -14.67
CA LEU A 731 -3.36 17.19 -15.06
C LEU A 731 -2.45 18.21 -14.36
N TRP A 732 -1.97 17.88 -13.16
CA TRP A 732 -1.16 18.76 -12.33
C TRP A 732 -0.33 17.95 -11.33
N GLU A 733 0.81 18.49 -10.93
CA GLU A 733 1.60 17.97 -9.82
C GLU A 733 2.31 19.09 -9.05
N ALA A 734 2.57 18.85 -7.75
CA ALA A 734 3.41 19.69 -6.91
C ALA A 734 4.38 18.81 -6.11
N ARG A 735 5.67 19.18 -6.10
CA ARG A 735 6.69 18.52 -5.29
C ARG A 735 6.43 18.82 -3.81
N LEU A 736 6.33 17.77 -3.01
CA LEU A 736 6.20 17.89 -1.55
C LEU A 736 7.59 18.03 -0.91
N PRO A 737 7.74 18.59 0.30
CA PRO A 737 9.03 18.66 0.98
C PRO A 737 9.45 17.33 1.67
N ALA A 738 8.52 16.39 1.78
CA ALA A 738 8.59 15.09 2.45
C ALA A 738 7.53 14.14 1.85
N GLY A 739 7.47 12.89 2.33
CA GLY A 739 6.54 11.88 1.83
C GLY A 739 5.07 12.23 2.03
N GLY A 740 4.29 12.13 0.95
CA GLY A 740 2.85 12.41 0.90
C GLY A 740 1.96 11.21 1.22
N GLN A 741 2.36 10.30 2.11
CA GLN A 741 1.58 9.11 2.45
C GLN A 741 0.39 9.43 3.38
N ALA A 742 -0.32 10.53 3.13
CA ALA A 742 -1.57 10.93 3.77
C ALA A 742 -2.70 10.96 2.72
N THR A 743 -3.96 11.13 3.15
CA THR A 743 -5.08 11.36 2.21
C THR A 743 -5.29 12.87 2.06
N PRO A 744 -5.26 13.44 0.84
CA PRO A 744 -5.57 14.84 0.61
C PRO A 744 -7.05 15.11 0.87
N MET A 745 -7.38 16.36 1.20
CA MET A 745 -8.76 16.79 1.44
C MET A 745 -9.05 18.16 0.80
N SER A 746 -10.32 18.49 0.60
CA SER A 746 -10.73 19.78 0.03
C SER A 746 -11.86 20.44 0.83
N TYR A 747 -11.78 21.76 0.97
CA TYR A 747 -12.81 22.59 1.59
C TYR A 747 -12.91 23.95 0.89
N ALA A 748 -13.92 24.73 1.25
CA ALA A 748 -13.99 26.15 0.89
C ALA A 748 -14.10 27.03 2.14
N VAL A 749 -13.57 28.24 2.06
CA VAL A 749 -13.70 29.26 3.12
C VAL A 749 -14.88 30.20 2.84
N GLU A 750 -15.12 31.18 3.72
CA GLU A 750 -16.29 32.06 3.66
C GLU A 750 -16.43 32.83 2.33
N ASP A 751 -15.32 33.19 1.68
CA ASP A 751 -15.31 33.86 0.37
C ASP A 751 -15.57 32.89 -0.82
N GLY A 752 -15.83 31.62 -0.55
CA GLY A 752 -16.08 30.58 -1.55
C GLY A 752 -14.83 30.03 -2.22
N ARG A 753 -13.63 30.48 -1.84
CA ARG A 753 -12.37 29.95 -2.39
C ARG A 753 -12.16 28.51 -1.92
N GLN A 754 -11.97 27.60 -2.86
CA GLN A 754 -11.70 26.20 -2.64
C GLN A 754 -10.20 25.96 -2.45
N PHE A 755 -9.87 25.14 -1.47
CA PHE A 755 -8.53 24.70 -1.13
C PHE A 755 -8.42 23.18 -1.28
N VAL A 756 -7.22 22.71 -1.63
CA VAL A 756 -6.79 21.31 -1.50
C VAL A 756 -5.65 21.28 -0.50
N VAL A 757 -5.78 20.49 0.56
CA VAL A 757 -4.77 20.37 1.62
C VAL A 757 -4.17 18.97 1.63
N MET A 758 -2.87 18.94 1.82
CA MET A 758 -2.08 17.72 1.91
C MET A 758 -1.11 17.79 3.09
N VAL A 759 -0.99 16.68 3.82
CA VAL A 759 0.08 16.50 4.80
C VAL A 759 1.23 15.74 4.16
N ALA A 760 2.44 16.24 4.37
CA ALA A 760 3.68 15.63 3.92
C ALA A 760 4.58 15.39 5.12
N GLY A 761 4.58 14.15 5.63
CA GLY A 761 5.40 13.79 6.78
C GLY A 761 6.10 12.44 6.71
N GLY A 762 6.00 11.76 5.57
CA GLY A 762 6.75 10.53 5.31
C GLY A 762 6.18 9.29 5.99
N HIS A 763 6.82 8.16 5.68
CA HIS A 763 6.40 6.84 6.09
C HIS A 763 7.62 5.93 6.30
N GLY A 764 7.84 5.52 7.56
CA GLY A 764 8.99 4.70 7.96
C GLY A 764 9.19 3.42 7.12
N SER A 765 8.14 2.61 6.96
CA SER A 765 8.22 1.28 6.33
C SER A 765 8.55 1.28 4.84
N VAL A 766 8.20 2.35 4.11
CA VAL A 766 8.54 2.51 2.67
C VAL A 766 9.71 3.46 2.46
N GLY A 767 10.33 3.96 3.53
CA GLY A 767 11.58 4.72 3.48
C GLY A 767 11.47 6.12 2.89
N THR A 768 10.27 6.72 2.86
CA THR A 768 10.10 8.09 2.35
C THR A 768 10.60 9.12 3.35
N LYS A 769 11.00 10.28 2.83
CA LYS A 769 11.60 11.33 3.66
C LYS A 769 10.60 11.80 4.74
N PRO A 770 10.99 11.80 6.03
CA PRO A 770 10.13 12.30 7.10
C PRO A 770 9.97 13.83 7.03
N GLY A 771 8.85 14.33 7.52
CA GLY A 771 8.55 15.77 7.59
C GLY A 771 7.36 16.08 8.50
N ASP A 772 7.02 17.36 8.58
CA ASP A 772 6.02 17.88 9.51
C ASP A 772 5.07 18.89 8.85
N TYR A 773 4.90 18.79 7.53
CA TYR A 773 4.30 19.84 6.72
C TYR A 773 2.80 19.62 6.48
N VAL A 774 2.02 20.69 6.65
CA VAL A 774 0.63 20.81 6.18
C VAL A 774 0.60 21.90 5.11
N ILE A 775 0.20 21.56 3.89
CA ILE A 775 0.33 22.44 2.73
C ILE A 775 -1.03 22.60 2.06
N ALA A 776 -1.40 23.83 1.73
CA ALA A 776 -2.63 24.13 1.00
C ALA A 776 -2.36 24.72 -0.36
N TYR A 777 -3.16 24.28 -1.32
CA TYR A 777 -3.17 24.73 -2.70
C TYR A 777 -4.54 25.32 -3.02
N ALA A 778 -4.57 26.42 -3.76
CA ALA A 778 -5.82 26.99 -4.28
C ALA A 778 -5.54 27.71 -5.61
N LEU A 779 -6.60 28.01 -6.35
CA LEU A 779 -6.50 28.85 -7.53
C LEU A 779 -6.03 30.26 -7.13
N PRO A 780 -5.19 30.93 -7.94
CA PRO A 780 -4.81 32.33 -7.75
C PRO A 780 -6.04 33.23 -7.65
N ARG A 781 -5.91 34.32 -6.88
CA ARG A 781 -6.95 35.35 -6.76
C ARG A 781 -6.99 36.26 -7.98
#